data_AF-A0AAV8WHP3-F1
#
_entry.id   AF-A0AAV8WHP3-F1
#
_cell.length_a   1.000
_cell.length_b   1.000
_cell.length_c   1.000
_cell.angle_alpha   90.00
_cell.angle_beta   90.00
_cell.angle_gamma   90.00
#
_symmetry.space_group_name_H-M   'P 1'
#
loop_
_entity.id
_entity.type
_entity.pdbx_description
1 polymer ?
#
loop_
_entity_poly.entity_id
_entity_poly.type
_entity_poly.pdbx_seq_one_letter_code
_entity_poly.pdbx_strand_id
1 'polypeptide(L)'
;MANAPRILNMEFSNFGLAEVTNKVLSNLNGFIDSLTSCPQMKYTNCYYTGPALNSPHSPQSEAVVNAFIQKNEHCTKFIANQYHNLSSVEKLQFNIDHFFVLVESVEEVTTAAVDLTKNRYWTSESYSHFVLTEIIEDVSFLPSVLSYIWSRNIVNFILDKVSNFHKNPLRAAFHSYPGKIYKKNGKWTGSDYETYILLAEMLNASVQTLPCPDAKTTAEKLYSNEADIYIAKVFQVDEVENLTFTYSCGMDDRVVMLPKPSKIPAYQHVFYIFQPPTWIALSLTIILLQILYFIISYASKLNLDYASLSSSFVTPKYKKSIKTIVELKENGIKIYASRYLAENFIPKSFGLGNSYVFVNFLQTIQLLESINTSGAIVSSRILAEYYINMNKKWHGDAIYYIMKEALTPGNSAYLVQKASPFLKAINKRLQLIQEHALLRESSYSSVAPSVKSILNLSHFQVMFYILFLGYLAGFVVFLLERPKKEQLPKVTLQQVIDTSDAFPIKFPIDSVRCKSLAKKTAGETLEENINSAYPVLHEQALLLYSKFLIHKRKFGSILEKKLYQDMTLDMLVDRLLLKRAVSFVGRHDTFRLLTGEDDLTGRWELIGSSKEAQPLILKNCLSYDEIKLSALLSVSSYTQCINLGNRRNCGVVEPDTKIIEERGVIVGLIGTRLTKPGVMEYQEVVVTQEQNIPKNGYKNISEPTTKNLFLSFYGEANSTYYQFKNQFGTEKFTNIRLDAYFNNMVYERRLALSIDTFLIEANERAKLAGTMAYLHVVGIGLGVWSISTHQNKLFMDTCARRIEFLSKTLEYVSAICFSYIKEPSCGKYKTGDVVTSENHRNGGITILICDRNPHEKLTGPYEGHLSVVSYAWDGNALPGNEFWWGHLESSSDPAAASSTQVSELHNAHINPGVCAANLRVATVNGLLTLEEYQRRVPHDEDDEDLVETKRCLIS
;
A
#
# COMPACT_ATOMS: atom_id res chain seq x y z
N MET A 1 -78.85 53.93 -10.56
CA MET A 1 -78.46 55.34 -10.35
C MET A 1 -78.48 55.63 -8.87
N ALA A 2 -77.40 56.21 -8.34
CA ALA A 2 -77.27 56.94 -7.07
C ALA A 2 -77.73 56.30 -5.71
N ASN A 3 -76.79 56.35 -4.77
CA ASN A 3 -76.93 56.62 -3.32
C ASN A 3 -77.62 55.61 -2.36
N ALA A 4 -76.88 55.36 -1.26
CA ALA A 4 -77.30 54.95 0.09
C ALA A 4 -78.54 55.74 0.61
N PRO A 5 -79.25 55.40 1.72
CA PRO A 5 -78.65 55.24 3.08
C PRO A 5 -79.40 54.45 4.20
N ARG A 6 -78.69 54.27 5.35
CA ARG A 6 -79.10 54.30 6.79
C ARG A 6 -80.11 53.28 7.38
N ILE A 7 -79.86 52.83 8.64
CA ILE A 7 -80.66 53.07 9.88
C ILE A 7 -80.58 51.93 10.97
N LEU A 8 -80.20 52.32 12.21
CA LEU A 8 -80.58 51.92 13.62
C LEU A 8 -80.38 50.46 14.12
N ASN A 9 -79.75 50.15 15.28
CA ASN A 9 -79.85 50.57 16.72
C ASN A 9 -80.73 49.66 17.62
N MET A 10 -80.13 49.35 18.80
CA MET A 10 -80.74 49.26 20.17
C MET A 10 -81.63 48.06 20.54
N GLU A 11 -81.76 47.57 21.78
CA GLU A 11 -81.28 47.83 23.16
C GLU A 11 -81.75 46.61 24.02
N PHE A 12 -80.93 45.94 24.84
CA PHE A 12 -80.70 46.12 26.30
C PHE A 12 -81.89 46.49 27.21
N SER A 13 -82.17 45.63 28.20
CA SER A 13 -82.60 45.93 29.60
C SER A 13 -83.15 44.62 30.22
N ASN A 14 -82.96 44.20 31.47
CA ASN A 14 -82.38 44.76 32.70
C ASN A 14 -81.84 43.58 33.54
N PHE A 15 -80.61 43.64 34.04
CA PHE A 15 -80.12 42.77 35.13
C PHE A 15 -80.06 43.57 36.43
N GLY A 16 -80.53 42.94 37.51
CA GLY A 16 -80.78 43.58 38.81
C GLY A 16 -79.53 44.03 39.56
N LEU A 17 -79.57 45.28 40.01
CA LEU A 17 -78.60 45.98 40.88
C LEU A 17 -78.36 45.32 42.26
N ALA A 18 -79.18 44.35 42.66
CA ALA A 18 -79.09 43.70 43.98
C ALA A 18 -77.93 42.69 44.07
N GLU A 19 -77.52 42.09 42.95
CA GLU A 19 -76.47 41.05 42.91
C GLU A 19 -75.06 41.67 42.89
N VAL A 20 -74.94 42.91 42.39
CA VAL A 20 -73.68 43.67 42.35
C VAL A 20 -73.29 44.16 43.75
N THR A 21 -74.26 44.57 44.56
CA THR A 21 -74.01 45.18 45.88
C THR A 21 -73.46 44.16 46.90
N ASN A 22 -73.97 42.93 46.92
CA ASN A 22 -73.49 41.87 47.81
C ASN A 22 -72.12 41.31 47.40
N LYS A 23 -71.84 41.27 46.10
CA LYS A 23 -70.55 40.82 45.55
C LYS A 23 -69.44 41.85 45.80
N VAL A 24 -69.78 43.13 45.80
CA VAL A 24 -68.87 44.24 46.14
C VAL A 24 -68.54 44.26 47.64
N LEU A 25 -69.53 44.08 48.52
CA LEU A 25 -69.29 43.94 49.97
C LEU A 25 -68.44 42.70 50.32
N SER A 26 -68.66 41.58 49.64
CA SER A 26 -67.84 40.36 49.78
C SER A 26 -66.39 40.57 49.32
N ASN A 27 -66.16 41.35 48.26
CA ASN A 27 -64.82 41.65 47.77
C ASN A 27 -64.10 42.70 48.63
N LEU A 28 -64.84 43.65 49.23
CA LEU A 28 -64.30 44.65 50.15
C LEU A 28 -63.86 44.02 51.48
N ASN A 29 -64.67 43.10 52.03
CA ASN A 29 -64.31 42.34 53.23
C ASN A 29 -63.15 41.37 52.95
N GLY A 30 -63.12 40.71 51.78
CA GLY A 30 -61.98 39.88 51.35
C GLY A 30 -60.67 40.67 51.15
N PHE A 31 -60.76 41.96 50.79
CA PHE A 31 -59.62 42.87 50.70
C PHE A 31 -59.12 43.34 52.07
N ILE A 32 -60.02 43.64 53.02
CA ILE A 32 -59.67 43.98 54.41
C ILE A 32 -59.09 42.77 55.16
N ASP A 33 -59.63 41.57 54.94
CA ASP A 33 -59.11 40.31 55.48
C ASP A 33 -57.73 39.95 54.91
N SER A 34 -57.47 40.27 53.63
CA SER A 34 -56.15 40.08 53.00
C SER A 34 -55.10 41.12 53.46
N LEU A 35 -55.53 42.33 53.84
CA LEU A 35 -54.67 43.37 54.42
C LEU A 35 -54.30 43.07 55.89
N THR A 36 -55.21 42.47 56.66
CA THR A 36 -55.00 42.11 58.07
C THR A 36 -54.30 40.76 58.27
N SER A 37 -54.29 39.89 57.24
CA SER A 37 -53.61 38.57 57.26
C SER A 37 -52.23 38.56 56.60
N CYS A 38 -51.71 39.71 56.15
CA CYS A 38 -50.30 39.81 55.75
C CYS A 38 -49.39 39.68 56.98
N PRO A 39 -48.53 38.64 57.07
CA PRO A 39 -47.55 38.55 58.14
C PRO A 39 -46.58 39.73 58.02
N GLN A 40 -46.44 40.53 59.07
CA GLN A 40 -45.33 41.46 59.20
C GLN A 40 -44.02 40.69 58.96
N MET A 41 -43.35 40.91 57.82
CA MET A 41 -41.95 40.54 57.66
C MET A 41 -41.12 41.48 58.53
N LYS A 42 -41.06 41.19 59.84
CA LYS A 42 -40.09 41.79 60.75
C LYS A 42 -38.71 41.21 60.43
N TYR A 43 -37.94 41.92 59.61
CA TYR A 43 -36.48 41.76 59.60
C TYR A 43 -35.93 42.29 60.93
N THR A 44 -35.67 41.40 61.88
CA THR A 44 -34.88 41.65 63.08
C THR A 44 -33.41 41.82 62.71
N ASN A 45 -33.00 43.04 62.36
CA ASN A 45 -31.70 43.67 62.63
C ASN A 45 -31.50 44.89 61.73
N CYS A 46 -32.13 46.01 62.07
CA CYS A 46 -31.63 47.38 61.89
C CYS A 46 -32.63 48.35 62.53
N TYR A 47 -32.60 48.46 63.86
CA TYR A 47 -33.09 49.66 64.52
C TYR A 47 -31.91 50.63 64.59
N TYR A 48 -31.97 51.74 63.86
CA TYR A 48 -31.27 52.95 64.26
C TYR A 48 -32.30 54.02 64.56
N THR A 49 -32.47 54.28 65.84
CA THR A 49 -33.17 55.42 66.43
C THR A 49 -32.20 56.61 66.48
N GLY A 50 -32.53 57.71 65.80
CA GLY A 50 -31.80 58.97 65.90
C GLY A 50 -32.56 60.10 65.18
N PRO A 51 -32.50 61.34 65.69
CA PRO A 51 -33.56 62.33 65.52
C PRO A 51 -33.56 63.04 64.16
N ALA A 52 -34.72 63.59 63.82
CA ALA A 52 -35.02 64.38 62.62
C ALA A 52 -33.96 65.43 62.31
N LEU A 53 -33.67 65.63 61.01
CA LEU A 53 -33.26 66.92 60.43
C LEU A 53 -33.27 66.86 58.89
N ASN A 54 -34.31 67.46 58.32
CA ASN A 54 -34.26 68.45 57.23
C ASN A 54 -33.06 68.38 56.27
N SER A 55 -33.20 67.60 55.20
CA SER A 55 -32.50 67.78 53.92
C SER A 55 -33.19 66.95 52.84
N PRO A 56 -33.41 67.46 51.60
CA PRO A 56 -34.15 66.75 50.54
C PRO A 56 -33.43 65.54 49.93
N HIS A 57 -32.27 65.15 50.47
CA HIS A 57 -31.47 64.03 49.98
C HIS A 57 -30.95 63.21 51.16
N SER A 58 -31.74 62.22 51.58
CA SER A 58 -31.29 61.18 52.51
C SER A 58 -31.07 59.88 51.71
N PRO A 59 -29.88 59.23 51.80
CA PRO A 59 -29.56 57.99 51.08
C PRO A 59 -30.40 56.75 51.48
N GLN A 60 -31.41 56.90 52.33
CA GLN A 60 -32.12 55.77 52.96
C GLN A 60 -33.49 55.46 52.34
N SER A 61 -34.21 56.42 51.73
CA SER A 61 -35.37 56.11 50.86
C SER A 61 -34.93 55.52 49.52
N GLU A 62 -33.76 55.96 49.03
CA GLU A 62 -33.13 55.46 47.82
C GLU A 62 -32.67 54.00 47.96
N ALA A 63 -32.27 53.56 49.17
CA ALA A 63 -31.85 52.18 49.43
C ALA A 63 -33.02 51.17 49.48
N VAL A 64 -34.20 51.54 50.01
CA VAL A 64 -35.40 50.68 50.01
C VAL A 64 -35.98 50.55 48.60
N VAL A 65 -36.01 51.67 47.86
CA VAL A 65 -36.43 51.70 46.45
C VAL A 65 -35.45 50.92 45.57
N ASN A 66 -34.14 51.05 45.77
CA ASN A 66 -33.14 50.27 45.03
C ASN A 66 -33.14 48.77 45.40
N ALA A 67 -33.51 48.40 46.62
CA ALA A 67 -33.69 46.98 47.02
C ALA A 67 -34.94 46.33 46.39
N PHE A 68 -36.03 47.10 46.20
CA PHE A 68 -37.23 46.63 45.48
C PHE A 68 -37.00 46.55 43.96
N ILE A 69 -36.18 47.46 43.41
CA ILE A 69 -35.77 47.52 42.00
C ILE A 69 -34.75 46.41 41.66
N GLN A 70 -33.79 46.09 42.54
CA GLN A 70 -32.85 44.97 42.32
C GLN A 70 -33.52 43.58 42.32
N LYS A 71 -34.73 43.44 42.87
CA LYS A 71 -35.51 42.18 42.84
C LYS A 71 -36.52 42.10 41.69
N ASN A 72 -36.77 43.19 40.96
CA ASN A 72 -37.72 43.25 39.85
C ASN A 72 -37.05 43.94 38.64
N GLU A 73 -36.19 43.20 37.93
CA GLU A 73 -35.39 43.68 36.78
C GLU A 73 -36.20 44.16 35.54
N HIS A 74 -37.52 44.35 35.66
CA HIS A 74 -38.39 44.90 34.59
C HIS A 74 -39.15 46.18 34.96
N CYS A 75 -38.92 46.77 36.14
CA CYS A 75 -39.50 48.07 36.49
C CYS A 75 -38.45 49.18 36.39
N THR A 76 -38.41 49.91 35.26
CA THR A 76 -37.64 51.15 35.17
C THR A 76 -38.42 52.27 35.84
N LYS A 77 -37.82 52.89 36.86
CA LYS A 77 -38.38 54.03 37.59
C LYS A 77 -38.53 55.24 36.66
N PHE A 78 -39.71 55.88 36.64
CA PHE A 78 -39.89 57.23 36.08
C PHE A 78 -40.55 58.14 37.12
N ILE A 79 -39.86 59.21 37.55
CA ILE A 79 -40.45 60.28 38.37
C ILE A 79 -40.93 61.38 37.41
N ALA A 80 -42.22 61.69 37.44
CA ALA A 80 -42.92 62.52 36.44
C ALA A 80 -42.31 63.92 36.19
N ASN A 81 -41.65 64.54 37.17
CA ASN A 81 -41.15 65.92 37.04
C ASN A 81 -40.01 66.11 36.02
N GLN A 82 -39.48 65.06 35.39
CA GLN A 82 -38.42 65.18 34.36
C GLN A 82 -38.84 64.72 32.95
N TYR A 83 -40.10 64.30 32.72
CA TYR A 83 -40.55 63.79 31.40
C TYR A 83 -40.53 64.86 30.31
N HIS A 84 -40.82 66.10 30.69
CA HIS A 84 -40.91 67.22 29.75
C HIS A 84 -39.55 67.57 29.10
N ASN A 85 -38.42 67.20 29.71
CA ASN A 85 -37.09 67.52 29.21
C ASN A 85 -36.45 66.43 28.34
N LEU A 86 -37.11 65.29 28.13
CA LEU A 86 -36.59 64.20 27.29
C LEU A 86 -36.81 64.46 25.80
N SER A 87 -35.80 64.14 24.99
CA SER A 87 -35.87 64.18 23.52
C SER A 87 -36.79 63.08 22.97
N SER A 88 -37.31 63.25 21.74
CA SER A 88 -38.22 62.29 21.13
C SER A 88 -37.63 60.88 20.96
N VAL A 89 -36.31 60.77 20.85
CA VAL A 89 -35.58 59.50 20.72
C VAL A 89 -35.50 58.78 22.08
N GLU A 90 -35.33 59.52 23.18
CA GLU A 90 -35.34 58.97 24.54
C GLU A 90 -36.75 58.51 24.95
N LYS A 91 -37.80 59.22 24.51
CA LYS A 91 -39.21 58.83 24.79
C LYS A 91 -39.62 57.53 24.08
N LEU A 92 -39.12 57.29 22.87
CA LEU A 92 -39.34 56.04 22.12
C LEU A 92 -38.59 54.85 22.71
N GLN A 93 -37.54 55.09 23.50
CA GLN A 93 -36.67 54.04 24.04
C GLN A 93 -37.27 53.33 25.28
N PHE A 94 -38.20 53.95 26.01
CA PHE A 94 -38.71 53.42 27.28
C PHE A 94 -40.05 52.66 27.21
N ASN A 95 -40.73 52.63 26.06
CA ASN A 95 -41.92 51.82 25.76
C ASN A 95 -42.89 51.60 26.96
N ILE A 96 -43.42 52.71 27.51
CA ILE A 96 -44.18 52.72 28.76
C ILE A 96 -45.70 52.58 28.48
N ASP A 97 -46.24 51.39 28.77
CA ASP A 97 -47.66 51.00 28.56
C ASP A 97 -48.64 51.49 29.67
N HIS A 98 -48.11 51.96 30.80
CA HIS A 98 -48.90 52.32 31.99
C HIS A 98 -48.39 53.59 32.65
N PHE A 99 -49.28 54.54 32.89
CA PHE A 99 -48.97 55.79 33.59
C PHE A 99 -49.43 55.69 35.04
N PHE A 100 -48.51 55.98 35.96
CA PHE A 100 -48.76 56.05 37.40
C PHE A 100 -48.55 57.51 37.84
N VAL A 101 -49.62 58.15 38.32
CA VAL A 101 -49.53 59.49 38.91
C VAL A 101 -49.49 59.33 40.43
N LEU A 102 -48.35 59.70 41.01
CA LEU A 102 -48.16 59.85 42.45
C LEU A 102 -48.63 61.26 42.83
N VAL A 103 -49.45 61.35 43.86
CA VAL A 103 -50.11 62.59 44.25
C VAL A 103 -50.08 62.68 45.76
N GLU A 104 -49.46 63.73 46.28
CA GLU A 104 -49.27 63.93 47.72
C GLU A 104 -50.33 64.87 48.31
N SER A 105 -51.14 65.54 47.47
CA SER A 105 -52.25 66.40 47.89
C SER A 105 -53.40 66.49 46.88
N VAL A 106 -54.58 66.93 47.34
CA VAL A 106 -55.82 67.05 46.53
C VAL A 106 -55.69 68.02 45.35
N GLU A 107 -54.88 69.07 45.48
CA GLU A 107 -54.71 70.11 44.46
C GLU A 107 -53.92 69.60 43.23
N GLU A 108 -52.97 68.69 43.45
CA GLU A 108 -52.21 68.04 42.38
C GLU A 108 -53.04 67.04 41.59
N VAL A 109 -53.95 66.30 42.25
CA VAL A 109 -54.88 65.34 41.60
C VAL A 109 -55.75 66.05 40.58
N THR A 110 -56.28 67.20 40.97
CA THR A 110 -57.25 67.95 40.17
C THR A 110 -56.59 68.59 38.96
N THR A 111 -55.36 69.10 39.12
CA THR A 111 -54.57 69.71 38.04
C THR A 111 -54.11 68.66 37.02
N ALA A 112 -53.61 67.51 37.48
CA ALA A 112 -53.19 66.40 36.61
C ALA A 112 -54.36 65.82 35.79
N ALA A 113 -55.55 65.70 36.37
CA ALA A 113 -56.74 65.19 35.68
C ALA A 113 -57.27 66.14 34.59
N VAL A 114 -57.15 67.45 34.79
CA VAL A 114 -57.60 68.46 33.82
C VAL A 114 -56.68 68.55 32.61
N ASP A 115 -55.38 68.32 32.78
CA ASP A 115 -54.43 68.37 31.66
C ASP A 115 -54.43 67.07 30.84
N LEU A 116 -54.76 65.93 31.44
CA LEU A 116 -54.94 64.64 30.73
C LEU A 116 -56.16 64.63 29.79
N THR A 117 -57.21 65.40 30.09
CA THR A 117 -58.45 65.43 29.30
C THR A 117 -58.41 66.34 28.07
N LYS A 118 -57.37 67.17 27.91
CA LYS A 118 -57.21 68.12 26.79
C LYS A 118 -56.55 67.53 25.54
N ASN A 119 -56.13 66.26 25.56
CA ASN A 119 -55.28 65.68 24.51
C ASN A 119 -55.94 64.48 23.79
N ARG A 120 -56.25 64.66 22.48
CA ARG A 120 -57.09 63.76 21.67
C ARG A 120 -56.50 62.38 21.36
N TYR A 121 -55.23 62.16 21.69
CA TYR A 121 -54.56 60.85 21.58
C TYR A 121 -54.79 59.94 22.80
N TRP A 122 -55.40 60.45 23.89
CA TRP A 122 -55.57 59.72 25.15
C TRP A 122 -57.01 59.26 25.40
N THR A 123 -57.90 59.44 24.43
CA THR A 123 -59.29 58.94 24.46
C THR A 123 -59.49 57.59 23.77
N SER A 124 -58.41 56.98 23.26
CA SER A 124 -58.38 55.61 22.77
C SER A 124 -56.95 55.09 22.94
N GLU A 125 -56.78 53.96 23.62
CA GLU A 125 -55.50 53.22 23.77
C GLU A 125 -54.48 53.67 24.84
N SER A 126 -54.90 54.15 26.01
CA SER A 126 -53.99 54.18 27.18
C SER A 126 -54.73 54.05 28.51
N TYR A 127 -54.45 52.97 29.25
CA TYR A 127 -55.05 52.70 30.56
C TYR A 127 -54.40 53.57 31.65
N SER A 128 -55.07 54.63 32.07
CA SER A 128 -54.59 55.51 33.15
C SER A 128 -54.94 54.91 34.52
N HIS A 129 -53.94 54.68 35.38
CA HIS A 129 -54.11 54.13 36.73
C HIS A 129 -53.56 55.12 37.78
N PHE A 130 -54.33 55.38 38.84
CA PHE A 130 -53.89 56.23 39.95
C PHE A 130 -53.41 55.38 41.12
N VAL A 131 -52.25 55.69 41.70
CA VAL A 131 -51.71 55.00 42.87
C VAL A 131 -51.43 56.05 43.95
N LEU A 132 -52.16 55.97 45.05
CA LEU A 132 -51.96 56.79 46.25
C LEU A 132 -50.90 56.09 47.12
N THR A 133 -49.82 56.79 47.50
CA THR A 133 -48.75 56.21 48.32
C THR A 133 -48.98 56.32 49.82
N GLU A 134 -48.17 55.51 50.52
CA GLU A 134 -48.25 55.04 51.90
C GLU A 134 -48.67 56.11 52.94
N ILE A 135 -49.71 55.74 53.71
CA ILE A 135 -50.32 56.46 54.83
C ILE A 135 -51.24 57.63 54.40
N ILE A 136 -52.49 57.30 54.09
CA ILE A 136 -53.59 58.28 54.12
C ILE A 136 -53.95 58.49 55.60
N GLU A 137 -53.38 59.51 56.24
CA GLU A 137 -53.72 59.83 57.64
C GLU A 137 -55.14 60.40 57.80
N ASP A 138 -55.75 60.90 56.70
CA ASP A 138 -57.12 61.38 56.66
C ASP A 138 -57.88 60.84 55.43
N VAL A 139 -58.83 59.93 55.67
CA VAL A 139 -59.63 59.26 54.63
C VAL A 139 -60.88 60.05 54.22
N SER A 140 -61.09 61.24 54.79
CA SER A 140 -62.31 62.04 54.60
C SER A 140 -62.51 62.54 53.15
N PHE A 141 -61.45 62.58 52.34
CA PHE A 141 -61.50 63.03 50.95
C PHE A 141 -61.81 61.91 49.93
N LEU A 142 -61.76 60.64 50.33
CA LEU A 142 -62.03 59.48 49.46
C LEU A 142 -63.42 59.54 48.78
N PRO A 143 -64.49 59.94 49.49
CA PRO A 143 -65.82 60.09 48.89
C PRO A 143 -65.87 61.12 47.75
N SER A 144 -65.10 62.21 47.83
CA SER A 144 -65.08 63.24 46.78
C SER A 144 -64.33 62.78 45.54
N VAL A 145 -63.24 62.02 45.70
CA VAL A 145 -62.51 61.38 44.60
C VAL A 145 -63.38 60.32 43.91
N LEU A 146 -64.02 59.46 44.69
CA LEU A 146 -64.91 58.43 44.17
C LEU A 146 -66.17 59.02 43.51
N SER A 147 -66.73 60.09 44.08
CA SER A 147 -67.85 60.84 43.48
C SER A 147 -67.46 61.49 42.15
N TYR A 148 -66.24 62.05 42.04
CA TYR A 148 -65.73 62.58 40.78
C TYR A 148 -65.58 61.48 39.71
N ILE A 149 -65.02 60.32 40.07
CA ILE A 149 -64.88 59.15 39.19
C ILE A 149 -66.25 58.63 38.71
N TRP A 150 -67.22 58.53 39.63
CA TRP A 150 -68.59 58.10 39.31
C TRP A 150 -69.36 59.14 38.48
N SER A 151 -69.14 60.44 38.69
CA SER A 151 -69.78 61.51 37.90
C SER A 151 -69.33 61.56 36.43
N ARG A 152 -68.16 60.99 36.13
CA ARG A 152 -67.60 60.91 34.77
C ARG A 152 -67.90 59.58 34.06
N ASN A 153 -68.75 58.73 34.64
CA ASN A 153 -69.18 57.45 34.08
C ASN A 153 -67.98 56.55 33.69
N ILE A 154 -66.95 56.52 34.54
CA ILE A 154 -65.80 55.62 34.39
C ILE A 154 -66.25 54.23 34.87
N VAL A 155 -66.86 53.45 33.98
CA VAL A 155 -67.62 52.21 34.32
C VAL A 155 -66.75 50.94 34.42
N ASN A 156 -65.45 51.04 34.14
CA ASN A 156 -64.54 49.89 34.14
C ASN A 156 -63.63 49.88 35.38
N PHE A 157 -64.15 49.34 36.49
CA PHE A 157 -63.30 48.63 37.44
C PHE A 157 -63.05 47.24 36.87
N ILE A 158 -61.99 47.08 36.10
CA ILE A 158 -61.60 45.75 35.60
C ILE A 158 -60.87 45.04 36.75
N LEU A 159 -61.65 44.27 37.51
CA LEU A 159 -61.17 43.01 38.06
C LEU A 159 -60.52 42.25 36.90
N ASP A 160 -59.21 42.07 37.00
CA ASP A 160 -58.33 41.46 36.01
C ASP A 160 -58.92 40.18 35.40
N LYS A 161 -59.65 40.33 34.29
CA LYS A 161 -60.16 39.22 33.47
C LYS A 161 -59.17 38.84 32.36
N VAL A 162 -57.92 39.27 32.45
CA VAL A 162 -56.88 38.97 31.44
C VAL A 162 -55.82 38.02 32.00
N SER A 163 -55.79 37.81 33.32
CA SER A 163 -54.88 36.84 33.97
C SER A 163 -55.46 35.44 34.23
N ASN A 164 -56.79 35.25 34.25
CA ASN A 164 -57.42 33.93 34.49
C ASN A 164 -58.82 33.80 33.82
N PHE A 165 -58.97 32.93 32.80
CA PHE A 165 -60.21 32.85 32.00
C PHE A 165 -61.38 32.08 32.65
N HIS A 166 -61.22 31.53 33.86
CA HIS A 166 -62.27 30.83 34.61
C HIS A 166 -63.16 29.88 33.77
N LYS A 167 -62.58 29.12 32.83
CA LYS A 167 -63.26 28.14 31.96
C LYS A 167 -64.17 28.69 30.83
N ASN A 168 -64.09 29.97 30.47
CA ASN A 168 -64.77 30.46 29.26
C ASN A 168 -64.19 29.84 27.98
N PRO A 169 -65.00 29.57 26.93
CA PRO A 169 -64.51 28.93 25.72
C PRO A 169 -63.68 29.89 24.85
N LEU A 170 -62.48 29.48 24.46
CA LEU A 170 -61.74 30.09 23.36
C LEU A 170 -62.21 29.43 22.06
N ARG A 171 -62.75 30.20 21.09
CA ARG A 171 -63.32 29.65 19.85
C ARG A 171 -62.31 29.72 18.72
N ALA A 172 -61.82 28.56 18.26
CA ALA A 172 -60.84 28.49 17.19
C ALA A 172 -61.41 27.98 15.88
N ALA A 173 -61.30 28.79 14.82
CA ALA A 173 -61.62 28.39 13.45
C ALA A 173 -60.36 27.89 12.72
N PHE A 174 -60.51 26.83 11.94
CA PHE A 174 -59.42 26.28 11.11
C PHE A 174 -59.95 25.40 9.97
N HIS A 175 -59.13 25.18 8.95
CA HIS A 175 -59.34 24.14 7.95
C HIS A 175 -58.23 23.10 7.99
N SER A 176 -58.43 21.97 7.31
CA SER A 176 -57.39 20.94 7.21
C SER A 176 -56.20 21.45 6.38
N TYR A 177 -55.00 21.30 6.91
CA TYR A 177 -53.74 21.66 6.25
C TYR A 177 -52.65 20.61 6.56
N PRO A 178 -52.07 19.94 5.55
CA PRO A 178 -51.08 18.88 5.76
C PRO A 178 -49.93 19.31 6.68
N GLY A 179 -49.64 18.50 7.70
CA GLY A 179 -48.60 18.77 8.70
C GLY A 179 -49.01 19.75 9.82
N LYS A 180 -49.88 20.74 9.56
CA LYS A 180 -50.28 21.75 10.55
C LYS A 180 -51.54 21.36 11.33
N ILE A 181 -52.62 20.98 10.63
CA ILE A 181 -53.88 20.50 11.24
C ILE A 181 -54.50 19.44 10.33
N TYR A 182 -54.60 18.20 10.81
CA TYR A 182 -55.20 17.09 10.06
C TYR A 182 -55.84 16.07 11.01
N LYS A 183 -56.70 15.20 10.47
CA LYS A 183 -57.28 14.10 11.25
C LYS A 183 -56.37 12.89 11.24
N LYS A 184 -56.07 12.35 12.42
CA LYS A 184 -55.45 11.03 12.60
C LYS A 184 -56.38 10.20 13.50
N ASN A 185 -56.82 9.05 13.00
CA ASN A 185 -57.77 8.17 13.71
C ASN A 185 -59.05 8.90 14.19
N GLY A 186 -59.60 9.77 13.34
CA GLY A 186 -60.84 10.52 13.62
C GLY A 186 -60.69 11.74 14.53
N LYS A 187 -59.55 11.95 15.20
CA LYS A 187 -59.26 13.12 16.04
C LYS A 187 -58.37 14.13 15.32
N TRP A 188 -58.60 15.42 15.57
CA TRP A 188 -57.73 16.50 15.08
C TRP A 188 -56.39 16.48 15.82
N THR A 189 -55.31 16.62 15.06
CA THR A 189 -53.91 16.65 15.53
C THR A 189 -53.08 17.47 14.54
N GLY A 190 -51.84 17.77 14.89
CA GLY A 190 -50.94 18.61 14.10
C GLY A 190 -50.41 19.76 14.94
N SER A 191 -49.29 20.35 14.51
CA SER A 191 -48.52 21.31 15.30
C SER A 191 -49.34 22.52 15.74
N ASP A 192 -50.18 23.04 14.85
CA ASP A 192 -50.97 24.23 15.14
C ASP A 192 -52.19 23.91 16.01
N TYR A 193 -52.76 22.70 15.85
CA TYR A 193 -53.84 22.24 16.71
C TYR A 193 -53.35 22.01 18.15
N GLU A 194 -52.18 21.39 18.32
CA GLU A 194 -51.55 21.18 19.63
C GLU A 194 -51.15 22.50 20.28
N THR A 195 -50.67 23.47 19.49
CA THR A 195 -50.40 24.84 19.96
C THR A 195 -51.64 25.51 20.48
N TYR A 196 -52.77 25.36 19.78
CA TYR A 196 -54.04 25.89 20.24
C TYR A 196 -54.54 25.26 21.55
N ILE A 197 -54.42 23.93 21.70
CA ILE A 197 -54.81 23.25 22.96
C ILE A 197 -53.95 23.75 24.13
N LEU A 198 -52.64 23.84 23.94
CA LEU A 198 -51.73 24.37 24.97
C LEU A 198 -52.04 25.84 25.28
N LEU A 199 -52.31 26.65 24.27
CA LEU A 199 -52.69 28.05 24.45
C LEU A 199 -53.96 28.17 25.32
N ALA A 200 -55.00 27.37 25.05
CA ALA A 200 -56.22 27.37 25.84
C ALA A 200 -55.97 26.94 27.30
N GLU A 201 -55.11 25.93 27.51
CA GLU A 201 -54.71 25.45 28.85
C GLU A 201 -53.92 26.52 29.62
N MET A 202 -52.94 27.17 28.98
CA MET A 202 -52.13 28.25 29.58
C MET A 202 -52.93 29.53 29.86
N LEU A 203 -54.08 29.69 29.22
CA LEU A 203 -55.04 30.76 29.50
C LEU A 203 -56.10 30.31 30.52
N ASN A 204 -56.15 29.03 30.91
CA ASN A 204 -57.21 28.44 31.75
C ASN A 204 -58.63 28.63 31.14
N ALA A 205 -58.72 28.46 29.82
CA ALA A 205 -59.94 28.55 29.01
C ALA A 205 -60.44 27.15 28.60
N SER A 206 -61.74 27.00 28.33
CA SER A 206 -62.26 25.77 27.70
C SER A 206 -62.06 25.81 26.18
N VAL A 207 -61.91 24.64 25.55
CA VAL A 207 -61.58 24.53 24.12
C VAL A 207 -62.86 24.40 23.29
N GLN A 208 -63.05 25.29 22.30
CA GLN A 208 -64.10 25.15 21.29
C GLN A 208 -63.49 25.19 19.88
N THR A 209 -63.81 24.21 19.04
CA THR A 209 -63.25 24.07 17.69
C THR A 209 -64.32 24.25 16.62
N LEU A 210 -63.99 25.01 15.57
CA LEU A 210 -64.87 25.35 14.45
C LEU A 210 -64.17 24.96 13.13
N PRO A 211 -64.20 23.67 12.74
CA PRO A 211 -63.58 23.21 11.50
C PRO A 211 -64.34 23.75 10.27
N CYS A 212 -63.60 24.25 9.30
CA CYS A 212 -64.08 24.89 8.07
C CYS A 212 -63.54 24.14 6.82
N PRO A 213 -64.23 24.20 5.68
CA PRO A 213 -63.81 23.50 4.46
C PRO A 213 -62.54 24.12 3.82
N ASP A 214 -62.36 25.44 3.91
CA ASP A 214 -61.24 26.14 3.31
C ASP A 214 -60.82 27.39 4.11
N ALA A 215 -59.69 27.98 3.70
CA ALA A 215 -59.14 29.18 4.33
C ALA A 215 -60.07 30.40 4.25
N LYS A 216 -60.87 30.52 3.19
CA LYS A 216 -61.76 31.66 2.96
C LYS A 216 -62.90 31.65 3.98
N THR A 217 -63.58 30.52 4.11
CA THR A 217 -64.66 30.31 5.09
C THR A 217 -64.16 30.44 6.52
N THR A 218 -62.90 30.06 6.77
CA THR A 218 -62.25 30.22 8.08
C THR A 218 -62.06 31.70 8.43
N ALA A 219 -61.60 32.52 7.48
CA ALA A 219 -61.44 33.96 7.68
C ALA A 219 -62.78 34.68 7.87
N GLU A 220 -63.82 34.29 7.12
CA GLU A 220 -65.18 34.84 7.26
C GLU A 220 -65.73 34.70 8.68
N LYS A 221 -65.48 33.58 9.37
CA LYS A 221 -65.88 33.39 10.78
C LYS A 221 -65.14 34.28 11.77
N LEU A 222 -63.92 34.71 11.45
CA LEU A 222 -63.22 35.71 12.25
C LEU A 222 -63.81 37.10 12.03
N TYR A 223 -64.15 37.44 10.78
CA TYR A 223 -64.79 38.71 10.45
C TYR A 223 -66.18 38.86 11.08
N SER A 224 -66.96 37.78 11.15
CA SER A 224 -68.31 37.77 11.74
C SER A 224 -68.33 37.62 13.27
N ASN A 225 -67.17 37.57 13.93
CA ASN A 225 -67.02 37.34 15.38
C ASN A 225 -67.60 36.00 15.89
N GLU A 226 -67.73 35.01 15.00
CA GLU A 226 -68.08 33.62 15.34
C GLU A 226 -66.90 32.86 15.94
N ALA A 227 -65.67 33.27 15.63
CA ALA A 227 -64.43 32.71 16.16
C ALA A 227 -63.51 33.82 16.70
N ASP A 228 -62.73 33.46 17.73
CA ASP A 228 -61.81 34.36 18.42
C ASP A 228 -60.39 34.31 17.83
N ILE A 229 -60.01 33.16 17.26
CA ILE A 229 -58.69 32.92 16.67
C ILE A 229 -58.75 31.98 15.45
N TYR A 230 -57.95 32.28 14.42
CA TYR A 230 -57.67 31.38 13.31
C TYR A 230 -56.37 30.63 13.59
N ILE A 231 -56.49 29.34 13.92
CA ILE A 231 -55.37 28.52 14.39
C ILE A 231 -54.59 27.81 13.27
N ALA A 232 -54.53 28.31 12.04
CA ALA A 232 -53.55 27.82 11.06
C ALA A 232 -52.59 28.96 10.72
N LYS A 233 -51.30 28.79 10.98
CA LYS A 233 -50.33 29.88 10.78
C LYS A 233 -50.31 30.26 9.31
N VAL A 234 -50.59 31.53 9.04
CA VAL A 234 -50.52 32.16 7.73
C VAL A 234 -49.29 33.04 7.62
N PHE A 235 -48.77 33.21 6.41
CA PHE A 235 -47.63 34.07 6.15
C PHE A 235 -48.01 35.53 6.38
N GLN A 236 -47.25 36.23 7.21
CA GLN A 236 -47.51 37.60 7.61
C GLN A 236 -47.30 38.54 6.41
N VAL A 237 -48.31 39.35 6.12
CA VAL A 237 -48.28 40.41 5.10
C VAL A 237 -48.58 41.75 5.77
N ASP A 238 -48.19 42.85 5.15
CA ASP A 238 -48.14 44.17 5.81
C ASP A 238 -49.51 44.69 6.29
N GLU A 239 -50.60 44.42 5.55
CA GLU A 239 -51.96 44.80 5.98
C GLU A 239 -52.98 43.72 5.64
N VAL A 240 -53.85 43.41 6.62
CA VAL A 240 -55.07 42.62 6.43
C VAL A 240 -56.23 43.45 7.00
N GLU A 241 -57.23 43.73 6.18
CA GLU A 241 -58.37 44.57 6.56
C GLU A 241 -59.09 43.95 7.77
N ASN A 242 -59.35 44.71 8.85
CA ASN A 242 -60.06 44.30 10.09
C ASN A 242 -59.49 43.14 10.94
N LEU A 243 -58.49 42.41 10.45
CA LEU A 243 -57.75 41.40 11.22
C LEU A 243 -56.36 41.91 11.60
N THR A 244 -55.73 41.22 12.53
CA THR A 244 -54.33 41.41 12.85
C THR A 244 -53.66 40.07 13.12
N PHE A 245 -52.35 40.05 12.97
CA PHE A 245 -51.55 38.88 13.29
C PHE A 245 -51.23 38.85 14.78
N THR A 246 -51.18 37.64 15.33
CA THR A 246 -50.56 37.41 16.65
C THR A 246 -49.04 37.62 16.58
N TYR A 247 -48.37 37.50 17.72
CA TYR A 247 -46.93 37.31 17.78
C TYR A 247 -46.50 36.20 16.80
N SER A 248 -45.36 36.37 16.12
CA SER A 248 -44.89 35.39 15.15
C SER A 248 -44.49 34.12 15.87
N CYS A 249 -45.05 32.99 15.43
CA CYS A 249 -44.88 31.70 16.08
C CYS A 249 -43.99 30.75 15.28
N GLY A 250 -43.36 31.21 14.20
CA GLY A 250 -42.50 30.38 13.36
C GLY A 250 -42.17 31.04 12.02
N MET A 251 -41.14 30.55 11.33
CA MET A 251 -40.73 31.01 10.00
C MET A 251 -41.30 30.08 8.91
N ASP A 252 -41.92 30.64 7.87
CA ASP A 252 -42.45 29.88 6.73
C ASP A 252 -42.01 30.49 5.41
N ASP A 253 -40.69 30.46 5.18
CA ASP A 253 -40.05 31.02 4.00
C ASP A 253 -40.63 30.46 2.69
N ARG A 254 -40.54 31.25 1.62
CA ARG A 254 -40.69 30.75 0.24
C ARG A 254 -39.37 30.17 -0.21
N VAL A 255 -39.34 28.86 -0.42
CA VAL A 255 -38.12 28.12 -0.74
C VAL A 255 -38.24 27.40 -2.07
N VAL A 256 -37.09 27.04 -2.63
CA VAL A 256 -36.99 26.21 -3.83
C VAL A 256 -36.57 24.80 -3.44
N MET A 257 -37.36 23.81 -3.84
CA MET A 257 -37.00 22.40 -3.78
C MET A 257 -36.31 22.00 -5.08
N LEU A 258 -35.12 21.42 -4.96
CA LEU A 258 -34.29 20.98 -6.08
C LEU A 258 -34.03 19.46 -6.01
N PRO A 259 -33.91 18.77 -7.15
CA PRO A 259 -33.59 17.35 -7.19
C PRO A 259 -32.17 17.07 -6.66
N LYS A 260 -31.99 15.99 -5.89
CA LYS A 260 -30.71 15.64 -5.26
C LYS A 260 -29.61 15.35 -6.31
N PRO A 261 -28.37 15.85 -6.14
CA PRO A 261 -27.29 15.63 -7.11
C PRO A 261 -26.94 14.14 -7.25
N SER A 262 -26.58 13.71 -8.47
CA SER A 262 -26.14 12.33 -8.74
C SER A 262 -24.89 11.95 -7.93
N LYS A 263 -24.90 10.73 -7.37
CA LYS A 263 -23.79 10.16 -6.60
C LYS A 263 -22.62 9.84 -7.53
N ILE A 264 -21.39 10.17 -7.12
CA ILE A 264 -20.19 9.81 -7.88
C ILE A 264 -20.01 8.28 -7.80
N PRO A 265 -19.81 7.57 -8.91
CA PRO A 265 -19.59 6.12 -8.89
C PRO A 265 -18.45 5.72 -7.97
N ALA A 266 -18.63 4.63 -7.21
CA ALA A 266 -17.70 4.18 -6.18
C ALA A 266 -16.26 3.97 -6.70
N TYR A 267 -16.11 3.47 -7.92
CA TYR A 267 -14.80 3.23 -8.54
C TYR A 267 -13.98 4.52 -8.73
N GLN A 268 -14.61 5.69 -8.82
CA GLN A 268 -13.90 6.95 -8.98
C GLN A 268 -13.44 7.55 -7.65
N HIS A 269 -13.87 7.02 -6.50
CA HIS A 269 -13.61 7.63 -5.18
C HIS A 269 -12.11 7.70 -4.86
N VAL A 270 -11.30 6.78 -5.39
CA VAL A 270 -9.83 6.73 -5.25
C VAL A 270 -9.19 8.06 -5.66
N PHE A 271 -9.57 8.61 -6.81
CA PHE A 271 -8.95 9.83 -7.36
C PHE A 271 -9.27 11.08 -6.53
N TYR A 272 -10.34 11.04 -5.74
CA TYR A 272 -10.76 12.14 -4.87
C TYR A 272 -10.25 11.99 -3.42
N ILE A 273 -9.42 10.99 -3.10
CA ILE A 273 -8.80 10.85 -1.77
C ILE A 273 -7.92 12.08 -1.47
N PHE A 274 -7.15 12.51 -2.47
CA PHE A 274 -6.34 13.72 -2.40
C PHE A 274 -6.72 14.69 -3.52
N GLN A 275 -6.39 15.98 -3.34
CA GLN A 275 -6.55 16.96 -4.41
C GLN A 275 -5.56 16.67 -5.55
N PRO A 276 -5.87 16.99 -6.82
CA PRO A 276 -4.98 16.71 -7.95
C PRO A 276 -3.52 17.19 -7.78
N PRO A 277 -3.24 18.39 -7.20
CA PRO A 277 -1.87 18.82 -6.93
C PRO A 277 -1.13 17.92 -5.94
N THR A 278 -1.84 17.34 -4.96
CA THR A 278 -1.27 16.42 -3.97
C THR A 278 -0.88 15.10 -4.61
N TRP A 279 -1.68 14.57 -5.56
CA TRP A 279 -1.31 13.38 -6.33
C TRP A 279 -0.03 13.61 -7.13
N ILE A 280 0.08 14.76 -7.81
CA ILE A 280 1.27 15.13 -8.58
C ILE A 280 2.50 15.25 -7.66
N ALA A 281 2.35 15.94 -6.53
CA ALA A 281 3.43 16.08 -5.56
C ALA A 281 3.87 14.72 -4.99
N LEU A 282 2.95 13.80 -4.73
CA LEU A 282 3.25 12.46 -4.22
C LEU A 282 4.01 11.63 -5.27
N SER A 283 3.58 11.67 -6.54
CA SER A 283 4.28 11.00 -7.65
C SER A 283 5.69 11.56 -7.86
N LEU A 284 5.85 12.89 -7.85
CA LEU A 284 7.15 13.53 -7.95
C LEU A 284 8.05 13.17 -6.76
N THR A 285 7.49 13.11 -5.56
CA THR A 285 8.21 12.71 -4.34
C THR A 285 8.63 11.25 -4.42
N ILE A 286 7.79 10.34 -4.93
CA ILE A 286 8.16 8.93 -5.13
C ILE A 286 9.30 8.80 -6.15
N ILE A 287 9.23 9.52 -7.27
CA ILE A 287 10.30 9.52 -8.28
C ILE A 287 11.59 10.09 -7.68
N LEU A 288 11.51 11.20 -6.96
CA LEU A 288 12.66 11.79 -6.25
C LEU A 288 13.20 10.84 -5.20
N LEU A 289 12.36 10.15 -4.42
CA LEU A 289 12.77 9.15 -3.45
C LEU A 289 13.33 7.90 -4.10
N GLN A 290 12.92 7.51 -5.30
CA GLN A 290 13.50 6.40 -6.05
C GLN A 290 14.86 6.76 -6.63
N ILE A 291 15.03 7.98 -7.15
CA ILE A 291 16.34 8.52 -7.55
C ILE A 291 17.25 8.63 -6.32
N LEU A 292 16.71 9.14 -5.21
CA LEU A 292 17.42 9.22 -3.95
C LEU A 292 17.72 7.82 -3.39
N TYR A 293 16.84 6.83 -3.55
CA TYR A 293 17.05 5.43 -3.15
C TYR A 293 18.05 4.73 -4.05
N PHE A 294 18.11 5.05 -5.34
CA PHE A 294 19.19 4.59 -6.22
C PHE A 294 20.54 5.17 -5.77
N ILE A 295 20.55 6.42 -5.27
CA ILE A 295 21.71 7.06 -4.66
C ILE A 295 22.00 6.48 -3.25
N ILE A 296 20.95 6.07 -2.52
CA ILE A 296 20.98 5.58 -1.13
C ILE A 296 20.85 4.04 -1.08
N SER A 297 20.99 3.28 -2.17
CA SER A 297 21.01 1.79 -2.15
C SER A 297 22.30 1.24 -1.53
N TYR A 298 22.86 2.03 -0.61
CA TYR A 298 23.85 1.77 0.41
C TYR A 298 23.29 1.87 1.85
N ALA A 299 21.99 2.08 2.12
CA ALA A 299 21.42 1.95 3.47
C ALA A 299 19.87 1.80 3.54
N SER A 300 19.46 0.86 4.39
CA SER A 300 18.16 0.31 4.84
C SER A 300 16.83 1.12 4.87
N LYS A 301 15.76 0.35 4.52
CA LYS A 301 14.30 0.31 4.84
C LYS A 301 13.66 1.31 5.82
N LEU A 302 12.38 1.68 5.52
CA LEU A 302 11.34 2.03 6.51
C LEU A 302 9.89 1.86 5.97
N ASN A 303 8.93 1.61 6.88
CA ASN A 303 7.50 1.35 6.67
C ASN A 303 6.63 2.61 6.90
N LEU A 304 5.45 2.67 6.26
CA LEU A 304 4.45 3.74 6.38
C LEU A 304 3.07 3.23 6.84
N ASP A 305 2.35 4.08 7.57
CA ASP A 305 1.15 3.81 8.36
C ASP A 305 -0.17 4.03 7.57
N TYR A 306 -1.19 3.18 7.82
CA TYR A 306 -2.38 2.96 6.96
C TYR A 306 -3.70 3.54 7.48
N ALA A 307 -3.69 4.39 8.50
CA ALA A 307 -4.91 4.75 9.23
C ALA A 307 -5.93 5.63 8.48
N SER A 308 -5.56 6.40 7.43
CA SER A 308 -6.51 7.33 6.76
C SER A 308 -7.30 6.72 5.58
N LEU A 309 -6.87 5.55 5.08
CA LEU A 309 -7.40 4.97 3.85
C LEU A 309 -8.85 4.47 4.04
N SER A 310 -9.13 3.82 5.16
CA SER A 310 -10.41 3.16 5.45
C SER A 310 -11.58 4.14 5.51
N SER A 311 -11.36 5.36 6.01
CA SER A 311 -12.39 6.40 6.13
C SER A 311 -12.86 6.95 4.78
N SER A 312 -11.93 7.16 3.83
CA SER A 312 -12.25 7.83 2.55
C SER A 312 -12.87 6.91 1.49
N PHE A 313 -12.68 5.59 1.58
CA PHE A 313 -13.30 4.62 0.65
C PHE A 313 -14.79 4.39 0.93
N VAL A 314 -15.21 4.68 2.15
CA VAL A 314 -16.51 4.28 2.69
C VAL A 314 -17.50 5.45 2.68
N THR A 315 -17.01 6.69 2.59
CA THR A 315 -17.82 7.91 2.60
C THR A 315 -18.32 8.29 1.18
N PRO A 316 -19.64 8.32 0.93
CA PRO A 316 -20.19 8.63 -0.38
C PRO A 316 -19.99 10.10 -0.78
N LYS A 317 -19.44 10.36 -1.97
CA LYS A 317 -19.24 11.71 -2.55
C LYS A 317 -20.32 12.05 -3.59
N TYR A 318 -20.80 13.29 -3.60
CA TYR A 318 -21.89 13.79 -4.46
C TYR A 318 -21.43 15.00 -5.31
N LYS A 319 -22.09 15.25 -6.45
CA LYS A 319 -21.86 16.48 -7.25
C LYS A 319 -22.26 17.74 -6.46
N LYS A 320 -21.63 18.88 -6.77
CA LYS A 320 -21.83 20.17 -6.09
C LYS A 320 -23.32 20.58 -6.18
N SER A 321 -23.95 20.84 -5.03
CA SER A 321 -25.35 21.29 -4.96
C SER A 321 -25.48 22.79 -5.24
N ILE A 322 -26.61 23.18 -5.85
CA ILE A 322 -27.01 24.58 -6.07
C ILE A 322 -27.51 25.13 -4.73
N LYS A 323 -26.92 26.25 -4.29
CA LYS A 323 -27.18 26.80 -2.95
C LYS A 323 -27.76 28.20 -2.98
N THR A 324 -27.61 28.94 -4.09
CA THR A 324 -27.99 30.35 -4.20
C THR A 324 -28.90 30.64 -5.39
N ILE A 325 -29.60 31.78 -5.34
CA ILE A 325 -30.49 32.26 -6.42
C ILE A 325 -29.69 32.55 -7.69
N VAL A 326 -28.44 33.03 -7.57
CA VAL A 326 -27.54 33.27 -8.70
C VAL A 326 -27.19 31.96 -9.41
N GLU A 327 -26.77 30.94 -8.65
CA GLU A 327 -26.50 29.61 -9.20
C GLU A 327 -27.76 29.00 -9.83
N LEU A 328 -28.94 29.21 -9.25
CA LEU A 328 -30.22 28.73 -9.79
C LEU A 328 -30.54 29.36 -11.16
N LYS A 329 -30.24 30.66 -11.33
CA LYS A 329 -30.42 31.39 -12.59
C LYS A 329 -29.44 30.93 -13.67
N GLU A 330 -28.17 30.76 -13.31
CA GLU A 330 -27.11 30.32 -14.24
C GLU A 330 -27.33 28.89 -14.77
N ASN A 331 -27.89 28.01 -13.95
CA ASN A 331 -28.16 26.61 -14.34
C ASN A 331 -29.40 26.44 -15.24
N GLY A 332 -30.24 27.47 -15.41
CA GLY A 332 -31.33 27.48 -16.40
C GLY A 332 -32.47 26.45 -16.16
N ILE A 333 -32.67 26.00 -14.92
CA ILE A 333 -33.65 24.97 -14.57
C ILE A 333 -35.08 25.54 -14.60
N LYS A 334 -36.08 24.76 -15.08
CA LYS A 334 -37.50 25.14 -15.06
C LYS A 334 -38.03 25.20 -13.62
N ILE A 335 -38.79 26.26 -13.28
CA ILE A 335 -39.29 26.51 -11.91
C ILE A 335 -40.83 26.40 -11.89
N TYR A 336 -41.36 25.39 -11.23
CA TYR A 336 -42.79 25.18 -11.05
C TYR A 336 -43.30 25.93 -9.82
N ALA A 337 -44.27 26.83 -9.99
CA ALA A 337 -44.83 27.65 -8.91
C ALA A 337 -46.30 27.98 -9.17
N SER A 338 -47.08 28.25 -8.11
CA SER A 338 -48.43 28.81 -8.29
C SER A 338 -48.35 30.29 -8.67
N ARG A 339 -49.29 30.76 -9.51
CA ARG A 339 -49.31 32.15 -9.99
C ARG A 339 -49.35 33.14 -8.82
N TYR A 340 -50.17 32.86 -7.81
CA TYR A 340 -50.27 33.68 -6.60
C TYR A 340 -48.95 33.79 -5.83
N LEU A 341 -48.20 32.68 -5.69
CA LEU A 341 -46.90 32.70 -4.98
C LEU A 341 -45.84 33.47 -5.77
N ALA A 342 -45.79 33.27 -7.08
CA ALA A 342 -44.80 33.92 -7.92
C ALA A 342 -45.03 35.42 -8.08
N GLU A 343 -46.28 35.87 -8.19
CA GLU A 343 -46.60 37.28 -8.44
C GLU A 343 -46.57 38.14 -7.17
N ASN A 344 -46.99 37.58 -6.02
CA ASN A 344 -47.15 38.38 -4.79
C ASN A 344 -46.02 38.23 -3.78
N PHE A 345 -45.23 37.15 -3.84
CA PHE A 345 -44.21 36.88 -2.83
C PHE A 345 -42.78 36.89 -3.36
N ILE A 346 -42.55 36.68 -4.67
CA ILE A 346 -41.20 36.62 -5.23
C ILE A 346 -40.85 37.95 -5.92
N PRO A 347 -39.78 38.65 -5.51
CA PRO A 347 -39.36 39.89 -6.15
C PRO A 347 -39.07 39.72 -7.65
N LYS A 348 -39.66 40.58 -8.49
CA LYS A 348 -39.40 40.61 -9.94
C LYS A 348 -37.91 40.87 -10.26
N SER A 349 -37.17 41.51 -9.35
CA SER A 349 -35.73 41.80 -9.48
C SER A 349 -34.84 40.57 -9.57
N PHE A 350 -35.30 39.39 -9.13
CA PHE A 350 -34.54 38.14 -9.27
C PHE A 350 -34.43 37.65 -10.72
N GLY A 351 -35.25 38.18 -11.63
CA GLY A 351 -35.15 37.88 -13.07
C GLY A 351 -35.47 36.43 -13.44
N LEU A 352 -36.26 35.73 -12.61
CA LEU A 352 -36.67 34.33 -12.81
C LEU A 352 -37.93 34.19 -13.72
N GLY A 353 -38.48 35.31 -14.21
CA GLY A 353 -39.77 35.39 -14.90
C GLY A 353 -39.95 34.40 -16.06
N ASN A 354 -38.91 34.23 -16.89
CA ASN A 354 -38.95 33.35 -18.08
C ASN A 354 -38.77 31.86 -17.74
N SER A 355 -38.39 31.52 -16.50
CA SER A 355 -38.17 30.15 -16.05
C SER A 355 -39.41 29.54 -15.38
N TYR A 356 -40.47 30.33 -15.13
CA TYR A 356 -41.66 29.86 -14.44
C TYR A 356 -42.60 29.02 -15.31
N VAL A 357 -43.07 27.90 -14.74
CA VAL A 357 -44.18 27.12 -15.26
C VAL A 357 -45.28 27.12 -14.20
N PHE A 358 -46.40 27.80 -14.49
CA PHE A 358 -47.47 27.97 -13.52
C PHE A 358 -48.30 26.71 -13.33
N VAL A 359 -48.38 26.23 -12.09
CA VAL A 359 -49.11 25.02 -11.71
C VAL A 359 -50.11 25.32 -10.59
N ASN A 360 -51.24 24.61 -10.60
CA ASN A 360 -52.20 24.66 -9.50
C ASN A 360 -51.80 23.72 -8.35
N PHE A 361 -52.53 23.75 -7.24
CA PHE A 361 -52.20 22.96 -6.05
C PHE A 361 -52.15 21.45 -6.36
N LEU A 362 -53.15 20.90 -7.04
CA LEU A 362 -53.21 19.47 -7.38
C LEU A 362 -52.07 19.04 -8.34
N GLN A 363 -51.73 19.88 -9.32
CA GLN A 363 -50.61 19.65 -10.23
C GLN A 363 -49.27 19.67 -9.51
N THR A 364 -49.13 20.52 -8.49
CA THR A 364 -47.93 20.57 -7.65
C THR A 364 -47.76 19.25 -6.88
N ILE A 365 -48.86 18.68 -6.37
CA ILE A 365 -48.83 17.36 -5.70
C ILE A 365 -48.41 16.25 -6.67
N GLN A 366 -49.00 16.22 -7.86
CA GLN A 366 -48.65 15.22 -8.89
C GLN A 366 -47.17 15.30 -9.30
N LEU A 367 -46.61 16.51 -9.43
CA LEU A 367 -45.18 16.70 -9.71
C LEU A 367 -44.29 16.15 -8.59
N LEU A 368 -44.66 16.38 -7.33
CA LEU A 368 -43.95 15.87 -6.16
C LEU A 368 -44.00 14.35 -6.03
N GLU A 369 -45.08 13.71 -6.51
CA GLU A 369 -45.28 12.25 -6.47
C GLU A 369 -44.62 11.53 -7.66
N SER A 370 -44.49 12.17 -8.82
CA SER A 370 -44.06 11.53 -10.08
C SER A 370 -42.55 11.20 -10.21
N ILE A 371 -41.72 11.45 -9.18
CA ILE A 371 -40.24 11.28 -9.18
C ILE A 371 -39.56 12.01 -10.36
N ASN A 372 -40.22 13.00 -10.97
CA ASN A 372 -39.68 13.73 -12.11
C ASN A 372 -38.68 14.80 -11.66
N THR A 373 -37.39 14.50 -11.72
CA THR A 373 -36.28 15.37 -11.25
C THR A 373 -35.88 16.47 -12.24
N SER A 374 -36.73 16.81 -13.21
CA SER A 374 -36.36 17.72 -14.31
C SER A 374 -36.52 19.22 -14.03
N GLY A 375 -37.03 19.61 -12.86
CA GLY A 375 -37.20 21.02 -12.50
C GLY A 375 -37.26 21.31 -11.00
N ALA A 376 -37.21 22.60 -10.67
CA ALA A 376 -37.26 23.12 -9.32
C ALA A 376 -38.71 23.48 -8.94
N ILE A 377 -39.11 23.31 -7.68
CA ILE A 377 -40.49 23.59 -7.23
C ILE A 377 -40.47 24.64 -6.14
N VAL A 378 -41.28 25.70 -6.28
CA VAL A 378 -41.44 26.73 -5.23
C VAL A 378 -42.56 26.33 -4.29
N SER A 379 -42.26 26.32 -2.99
CA SER A 379 -43.23 26.00 -1.94
C SER A 379 -42.93 26.78 -0.67
N SER A 380 -43.84 26.69 0.31
CA SER A 380 -43.53 27.13 1.67
C SER A 380 -42.55 26.14 2.31
N ARG A 381 -41.65 26.62 3.17
CA ARG A 381 -40.64 25.78 3.84
C ARG A 381 -41.29 24.61 4.58
N ILE A 382 -42.37 24.87 5.31
CA ILE A 382 -43.09 23.85 6.09
C ILE A 382 -43.63 22.75 5.16
N LEU A 383 -44.23 23.14 4.04
CA LEU A 383 -44.81 22.20 3.09
C LEU A 383 -43.70 21.41 2.36
N ALA A 384 -42.59 22.07 2.00
CA ALA A 384 -41.43 21.44 1.40
C ALA A 384 -40.80 20.36 2.31
N GLU A 385 -40.65 20.66 3.59
CA GLU A 385 -40.12 19.72 4.59
C GLU A 385 -41.06 18.53 4.80
N TYR A 386 -42.38 18.76 4.84
CA TYR A 386 -43.38 17.70 4.90
C TYR A 386 -43.24 16.72 3.72
N TYR A 387 -43.16 17.24 2.49
CA TYR A 387 -43.03 16.40 1.29
C TYR A 387 -41.67 15.69 1.19
N ILE A 388 -40.56 16.33 1.57
CA ILE A 388 -39.24 15.67 1.59
C ILE A 388 -39.24 14.48 2.55
N ASN A 389 -39.86 14.63 3.72
CA ASN A 389 -39.93 13.56 4.71
C ASN A 389 -40.90 12.44 4.31
N MET A 390 -42.01 12.76 3.66
CA MET A 390 -42.86 11.75 3.03
C MET A 390 -42.10 10.98 1.95
N ASN A 391 -41.39 11.66 1.07
CA ASN A 391 -40.55 11.04 0.04
C ASN A 391 -39.49 10.10 0.64
N LYS A 392 -38.80 10.52 1.70
CA LYS A 392 -37.85 9.64 2.43
C LYS A 392 -38.51 8.36 2.94
N LYS A 393 -39.74 8.45 3.46
CA LYS A 393 -40.47 7.28 3.97
C LYS A 393 -40.92 6.34 2.85
N TRP A 394 -41.35 6.89 1.72
CA TRP A 394 -41.85 6.08 0.60
C TRP A 394 -40.73 5.48 -0.25
N HIS A 395 -39.61 6.20 -0.42
CA HIS A 395 -38.54 5.81 -1.35
C HIS A 395 -37.20 5.48 -0.67
N GLY A 396 -37.12 5.54 0.66
CA GLY A 396 -35.91 5.24 1.43
C GLY A 396 -34.86 6.35 1.47
N ASP A 397 -34.89 7.34 0.56
CA ASP A 397 -34.06 8.55 0.57
C ASP A 397 -34.84 9.77 0.03
N ALA A 398 -34.36 10.98 0.35
CA ALA A 398 -34.95 12.22 -0.13
C ALA A 398 -34.60 12.44 -1.61
N ILE A 399 -35.64 12.54 -2.45
CA ILE A 399 -35.49 12.84 -3.88
C ILE A 399 -35.17 14.33 -4.11
N TYR A 400 -35.70 15.20 -3.24
CA TYR A 400 -35.51 16.65 -3.28
C TYR A 400 -34.77 17.17 -2.04
N TYR A 401 -34.05 18.28 -2.18
CA TYR A 401 -33.50 19.08 -1.08
C TYR A 401 -33.94 20.54 -1.20
N ILE A 402 -33.98 21.24 -0.06
CA ILE A 402 -34.33 22.66 -0.02
C ILE A 402 -33.06 23.47 -0.29
N MET A 403 -33.12 24.40 -1.24
CA MET A 403 -32.05 25.36 -1.50
C MET A 403 -31.77 26.18 -0.23
N LYS A 404 -30.48 26.41 0.07
CA LYS A 404 -30.08 27.06 1.32
C LYS A 404 -30.59 28.51 1.40
N GLU A 405 -30.47 29.27 0.32
CA GLU A 405 -31.01 30.62 0.20
C GLU A 405 -32.53 30.56 -0.06
N ALA A 406 -33.32 31.22 0.80
CA ALA A 406 -34.75 31.36 0.60
C ALA A 406 -35.06 32.44 -0.44
N LEU A 407 -36.12 32.28 -1.22
CA LEU A 407 -36.58 33.32 -2.14
C LEU A 407 -37.15 34.51 -1.39
N THR A 408 -37.99 34.22 -0.40
CA THR A 408 -38.64 35.24 0.42
C THR A 408 -38.71 34.74 1.84
N PRO A 409 -37.86 35.25 2.75
CA PRO A 409 -38.00 34.93 4.15
C PRO A 409 -39.30 35.53 4.68
N GLY A 410 -39.96 34.86 5.61
CA GLY A 410 -41.09 35.50 6.27
C GLY A 410 -41.67 34.75 7.44
N ASN A 411 -42.31 35.56 8.28
CA ASN A 411 -42.88 35.14 9.54
C ASN A 411 -44.27 34.53 9.30
N SER A 412 -44.61 33.55 10.12
CA SER A 412 -45.94 32.96 10.17
C SER A 412 -46.56 33.21 11.53
N ALA A 413 -47.84 33.55 11.54
CA ALA A 413 -48.59 33.91 12.74
C ALA A 413 -50.06 33.48 12.59
N TYR A 414 -50.77 33.40 13.72
CA TYR A 414 -52.21 33.18 13.72
C TYR A 414 -52.93 34.51 13.46
N LEU A 415 -54.16 34.44 12.95
CA LEU A 415 -54.99 35.63 12.77
C LEU A 415 -56.00 35.76 13.92
N VAL A 416 -56.22 37.00 14.35
CA VAL A 416 -57.30 37.39 15.26
C VAL A 416 -57.91 38.70 14.78
N GLN A 417 -59.05 39.11 15.33
CA GLN A 417 -59.61 40.44 15.05
C GLN A 417 -58.70 41.55 15.60
N LYS A 418 -58.58 42.67 14.89
CA LYS A 418 -57.65 43.77 15.25
C LYS A 418 -57.88 44.34 16.65
N ALA A 419 -59.14 44.41 17.09
CA ALA A 419 -59.52 44.87 18.43
C ALA A 419 -59.76 43.72 19.43
N SER A 420 -59.21 42.52 19.18
CA SER A 420 -59.44 41.35 20.04
C SER A 420 -58.90 41.60 21.45
N PRO A 421 -59.75 41.48 22.49
CA PRO A 421 -59.30 41.64 23.88
C PRO A 421 -58.30 40.55 24.29
N PHE A 422 -58.23 39.45 23.54
CA PHE A 422 -57.36 38.32 23.82
C PHE A 422 -55.96 38.46 23.23
N LEU A 423 -55.73 39.42 22.32
CA LEU A 423 -54.48 39.53 21.56
C LEU A 423 -53.25 39.66 22.48
N LYS A 424 -53.29 40.52 23.51
CA LYS A 424 -52.15 40.71 24.44
C LYS A 424 -51.88 39.44 25.26
N ALA A 425 -52.93 38.76 25.72
CA ALA A 425 -52.81 37.51 26.48
C ALA A 425 -52.28 36.36 25.62
N ILE A 426 -52.83 36.19 24.41
CA ILE A 426 -52.42 35.19 23.44
C ILE A 426 -50.95 35.42 23.04
N ASN A 427 -50.55 36.65 22.72
CA ASN A 427 -49.17 36.97 22.35
C ASN A 427 -48.18 36.65 23.46
N LYS A 428 -48.50 37.03 24.71
CA LYS A 428 -47.64 36.72 25.87
C LYS A 428 -47.49 35.21 26.07
N ARG A 429 -48.56 34.42 25.88
CA ARG A 429 -48.47 32.96 25.99
C ARG A 429 -47.73 32.32 24.83
N LEU A 430 -47.92 32.80 23.60
CA LEU A 430 -47.17 32.33 22.42
C LEU A 430 -45.67 32.63 22.56
N GLN A 431 -45.31 33.80 23.09
CA GLN A 431 -43.92 34.13 23.44
C GLN A 431 -43.35 33.14 24.45
N LEU A 432 -44.05 32.87 25.56
CA LEU A 432 -43.61 31.89 26.55
C LEU A 432 -43.48 30.48 25.98
N ILE A 433 -44.43 30.05 25.14
CA ILE A 433 -44.37 28.75 24.45
C ILE A 433 -43.08 28.66 23.62
N GLN A 434 -42.72 29.74 22.92
CA GLN A 434 -41.52 29.79 22.09
C GLN A 434 -40.22 29.89 22.91
N GLU A 435 -40.15 30.78 23.92
CA GLU A 435 -38.99 30.99 24.79
C GLU A 435 -38.61 29.73 25.56
N HIS A 436 -39.61 29.02 26.07
CA HIS A 436 -39.41 27.78 26.81
C HIS A 436 -39.43 26.53 25.93
N ALA A 437 -39.56 26.68 24.60
CA ALA A 437 -39.65 25.59 23.63
C ALA A 437 -40.67 24.49 24.02
N LEU A 438 -41.78 24.89 24.66
CA LEU A 438 -42.80 23.98 25.23
C LEU A 438 -43.48 23.14 24.15
N LEU A 439 -43.50 23.66 22.92
CA LEU A 439 -43.83 22.91 21.73
C LEU A 439 -42.63 22.98 20.80
N ARG A 440 -41.90 21.87 20.69
CA ARG A 440 -40.99 21.71 19.55
C ARG A 440 -41.87 21.67 18.31
N GLU A 441 -41.72 22.64 17.41
CA GLU A 441 -42.08 22.40 16.02
C GLU A 441 -41.45 21.05 15.69
N SER A 442 -42.25 20.11 15.20
CA SER A 442 -41.78 18.82 14.76
C SER A 442 -40.92 19.03 13.53
N SER A 443 -39.74 19.63 13.71
CA SER A 443 -38.59 19.41 12.86
C SER A 443 -38.46 17.90 12.88
N TYR A 444 -38.97 17.25 11.83
CA TYR A 444 -38.87 15.81 11.62
C TYR A 444 -37.39 15.51 11.40
N SER A 445 -36.60 15.59 12.47
CA SER A 445 -35.21 15.19 12.53
C SER A 445 -35.20 13.67 12.52
N SER A 446 -35.34 13.11 11.32
CA SER A 446 -34.82 11.78 11.08
C SER A 446 -33.30 11.87 11.21
N VAL A 447 -32.78 11.54 12.39
CA VAL A 447 -31.42 11.01 12.51
C VAL A 447 -31.39 9.82 11.57
N ALA A 448 -30.68 9.96 10.45
CA ALA A 448 -30.51 8.84 9.53
C ALA A 448 -29.90 7.67 10.32
N PRO A 449 -30.48 6.46 10.25
CA PRO A 449 -29.81 5.31 10.86
C PRO A 449 -28.41 5.23 10.27
N SER A 450 -27.40 5.00 11.10
CA SER A 450 -26.03 4.76 10.63
C SER A 450 -26.06 3.51 9.75
N VAL A 451 -26.20 3.71 8.44
CA VAL A 451 -26.08 2.63 7.47
C VAL A 451 -24.65 2.13 7.62
N LYS A 452 -24.48 0.90 8.13
CA LYS A 452 -23.22 0.18 8.04
C LYS A 452 -22.88 0.11 6.55
N SER A 453 -21.97 0.95 6.13
CA SER A 453 -21.49 1.02 4.77
C SER A 453 -20.60 -0.20 4.52
N ILE A 454 -21.16 -1.19 3.82
CA ILE A 454 -20.48 -2.45 3.49
C ILE A 454 -19.49 -2.16 2.35
N LEU A 455 -18.22 -2.41 2.63
CA LEU A 455 -17.15 -2.36 1.64
C LEU A 455 -17.37 -3.50 0.62
N ASN A 456 -17.77 -3.16 -0.60
CA ASN A 456 -17.97 -4.13 -1.68
C ASN A 456 -16.85 -4.03 -2.73
N LEU A 457 -16.72 -5.06 -3.59
CA LEU A 457 -15.64 -5.17 -4.57
C LEU A 457 -15.57 -3.98 -5.55
N SER A 458 -16.70 -3.28 -5.79
CA SER A 458 -16.74 -2.12 -6.66
C SER A 458 -15.86 -0.95 -6.18
N HIS A 459 -15.62 -0.84 -4.87
CA HIS A 459 -14.70 0.17 -4.31
C HIS A 459 -13.23 -0.11 -4.65
N PHE A 460 -12.89 -1.36 -5.01
CA PHE A 460 -11.53 -1.81 -5.30
C PHE A 460 -11.26 -2.06 -6.78
N GLN A 461 -12.27 -1.96 -7.65
CA GLN A 461 -12.13 -2.28 -9.08
C GLN A 461 -10.96 -1.55 -9.75
N VAL A 462 -10.77 -0.26 -9.44
CA VAL A 462 -9.65 0.51 -9.99
C VAL A 462 -8.30 -0.01 -9.49
N MET A 463 -8.20 -0.49 -8.24
CA MET A 463 -6.97 -1.10 -7.74
C MET A 463 -6.68 -2.41 -8.46
N PHE A 464 -7.69 -3.22 -8.76
CA PHE A 464 -7.53 -4.43 -9.57
C PHE A 464 -7.15 -4.11 -11.02
N TYR A 465 -7.70 -3.04 -11.62
CA TYR A 465 -7.29 -2.61 -12.96
C TYR A 465 -5.86 -2.10 -13.00
N ILE A 466 -5.45 -1.31 -11.99
CA ILE A 466 -4.05 -0.85 -11.85
C ILE A 466 -3.13 -2.05 -11.66
N LEU A 467 -3.50 -3.01 -10.81
CA LEU A 467 -2.74 -4.23 -10.58
C LEU A 467 -2.63 -5.08 -11.86
N PHE A 468 -3.72 -5.27 -12.59
CA PHE A 468 -3.74 -6.02 -13.84
C PHE A 468 -2.91 -5.34 -14.93
N LEU A 469 -3.04 -4.03 -15.10
CA LEU A 469 -2.20 -3.26 -16.02
C LEU A 469 -0.74 -3.26 -15.60
N GLY A 470 -0.46 -3.23 -14.29
CA GLY A 470 0.88 -3.37 -13.73
C GLY A 470 1.48 -4.75 -14.01
N TYR A 471 0.70 -5.83 -13.85
CA TYR A 471 1.13 -7.18 -14.24
C TYR A 471 1.31 -7.32 -15.74
N LEU A 472 0.45 -6.72 -16.55
CA LEU A 472 0.60 -6.73 -18.01
C LEU A 472 1.87 -5.99 -18.43
N ALA A 473 2.10 -4.79 -17.91
CA ALA A 473 3.32 -4.02 -18.15
C ALA A 473 4.55 -4.76 -17.65
N GLY A 474 4.51 -5.34 -16.45
CA GLY A 474 5.57 -6.16 -15.88
C GLY A 474 5.82 -7.43 -16.70
N PHE A 475 4.79 -8.04 -17.28
CA PHE A 475 4.92 -9.20 -18.17
C PHE A 475 5.52 -8.80 -19.52
N VAL A 476 5.15 -7.63 -20.07
CA VAL A 476 5.79 -7.09 -21.28
C VAL A 476 7.26 -6.77 -21.00
N VAL A 477 7.58 -6.13 -19.87
CA VAL A 477 8.96 -5.91 -19.43
C VAL A 477 9.68 -7.24 -19.27
N PHE A 478 9.10 -8.24 -18.60
CA PHE A 478 9.69 -9.59 -18.48
C PHE A 478 9.93 -10.28 -19.83
N LEU A 479 9.05 -10.09 -20.82
CA LEU A 479 9.25 -10.62 -22.16
C LEU A 479 10.34 -9.87 -22.93
N LEU A 480 10.50 -8.56 -22.70
CA LEU A 480 11.54 -7.72 -23.29
C LEU A 480 12.90 -7.90 -22.58
N GLU A 481 12.88 -8.19 -21.28
CA GLU A 481 14.02 -8.51 -20.41
C GLU A 481 14.38 -9.98 -20.43
N ARG A 482 13.65 -10.84 -21.18
CA ARG A 482 14.15 -12.18 -21.46
C ARG A 482 15.56 -12.00 -21.99
N PRO A 483 16.60 -12.48 -21.27
CA PRO A 483 17.92 -12.45 -21.83
C PRO A 483 17.80 -13.26 -23.12
N LYS A 484 18.02 -12.61 -24.27
CA LYS A 484 18.48 -13.37 -25.43
C LYS A 484 19.65 -14.16 -24.85
N LYS A 485 19.61 -15.51 -24.91
CA LYS A 485 20.77 -16.34 -24.59
C LYS A 485 21.93 -15.64 -25.27
N GLU A 486 22.80 -14.98 -24.51
CA GLU A 486 23.99 -14.34 -25.06
C GLU A 486 24.86 -15.51 -25.48
N GLN A 487 24.62 -15.99 -26.69
CA GLN A 487 25.51 -16.92 -27.33
C GLN A 487 26.81 -16.15 -27.48
N LEU A 488 27.86 -16.67 -26.85
CA LEU A 488 29.20 -16.14 -27.02
C LEU A 488 29.46 -15.94 -28.51
N PRO A 489 30.07 -14.80 -28.89
CA PRO A 489 30.38 -14.54 -30.29
C PRO A 489 31.23 -15.69 -30.82
N LYS A 490 30.85 -16.24 -31.98
CA LYS A 490 31.63 -17.29 -32.62
C LYS A 490 33.03 -16.75 -32.92
N VAL A 491 34.03 -17.54 -32.55
CA VAL A 491 35.44 -17.26 -32.81
C VAL A 491 35.74 -17.69 -34.24
N THR A 492 36.34 -16.80 -35.04
CA THR A 492 36.67 -17.09 -36.44
C THR A 492 38.01 -17.80 -36.55
N LEU A 493 38.23 -18.52 -37.66
CA LEU A 493 39.50 -19.18 -37.95
C LEU A 493 40.64 -18.15 -38.02
N GLN A 494 40.39 -17.00 -38.65
CA GLN A 494 41.39 -15.95 -38.78
C GLN A 494 41.81 -15.39 -37.42
N GLN A 495 40.86 -15.18 -36.51
CA GLN A 495 41.15 -14.70 -35.15
C GLN A 495 42.08 -15.65 -34.39
N VAL A 496 41.85 -16.96 -34.47
CA VAL A 496 42.73 -17.97 -33.85
C VAL A 496 44.10 -17.97 -34.51
N ILE A 497 44.18 -17.88 -35.84
CA ILE A 497 45.47 -17.81 -36.56
C ILE A 497 46.26 -16.58 -36.12
N ASP A 498 45.64 -15.40 -36.09
CA ASP A 498 46.29 -14.15 -35.72
C ASP A 498 46.77 -14.18 -34.27
N THR A 499 45.94 -14.67 -33.35
CA THR A 499 46.28 -14.77 -31.92
C THR A 499 47.37 -15.82 -31.68
N SER A 500 47.32 -16.94 -32.43
CA SER A 500 48.33 -18.00 -32.39
C SER A 500 49.69 -17.52 -32.93
N ASP A 501 49.71 -16.75 -34.03
CA ASP A 501 50.95 -16.16 -34.56
C ASP A 501 51.51 -15.04 -33.66
N ALA A 502 50.66 -14.33 -32.94
CA ALA A 502 51.05 -13.34 -31.93
C ALA A 502 51.40 -13.94 -30.56
N PHE A 503 51.23 -15.26 -30.36
CA PHE A 503 51.48 -15.91 -29.08
C PHE A 503 52.97 -15.78 -28.69
N PRO A 504 53.30 -15.36 -27.46
CA PRO A 504 54.68 -14.99 -27.10
C PRO A 504 55.67 -16.17 -27.07
N ILE A 505 55.17 -17.39 -26.93
CA ILE A 505 56.02 -18.59 -26.95
C ILE A 505 55.99 -19.22 -28.33
N LYS A 506 57.17 -19.44 -28.90
CA LYS A 506 57.30 -20.05 -30.23
C LYS A 506 56.75 -21.48 -30.24
N PHE A 507 55.85 -21.75 -31.18
CA PHE A 507 55.43 -23.11 -31.50
C PHE A 507 56.62 -23.93 -32.06
N PRO A 508 56.91 -25.13 -31.51
CA PRO A 508 57.95 -26.01 -32.02
C PRO A 508 57.69 -26.51 -33.45
N ILE A 509 56.42 -26.75 -33.77
CA ILE A 509 55.96 -27.28 -35.06
C ILE A 509 54.72 -26.53 -35.53
N ASP A 510 54.56 -26.41 -36.84
CA ASP A 510 53.39 -25.79 -37.46
C ASP A 510 52.37 -26.81 -37.99
N SER A 511 52.70 -28.12 -38.02
CA SER A 511 51.88 -29.14 -38.70
C SER A 511 50.47 -29.31 -38.13
N VAL A 512 50.30 -29.08 -36.83
CA VAL A 512 49.02 -29.16 -36.11
C VAL A 512 48.25 -27.83 -36.06
N ARG A 513 48.88 -26.73 -36.47
CA ARG A 513 48.29 -25.39 -36.31
C ARG A 513 47.21 -25.14 -37.35
N CYS A 514 46.16 -24.42 -36.97
CA CYS A 514 45.05 -24.00 -37.81
C CYS A 514 45.51 -23.40 -39.15
N LYS A 515 46.56 -22.56 -39.14
CA LYS A 515 47.12 -21.95 -40.37
C LYS A 515 47.68 -22.97 -41.37
N SER A 516 48.23 -24.08 -40.89
CA SER A 516 48.76 -25.15 -41.74
C SER A 516 47.65 -26.10 -42.17
N LEU A 517 46.74 -26.44 -41.25
CA LEU A 517 45.60 -27.30 -41.51
C LEU A 517 44.62 -26.69 -42.51
N ALA A 518 44.45 -25.37 -42.53
CA ALA A 518 43.61 -24.67 -43.51
C ALA A 518 44.00 -24.91 -44.98
N LYS A 519 45.21 -25.44 -45.24
CA LYS A 519 45.66 -25.83 -46.59
C LYS A 519 45.06 -27.16 -47.06
N LYS A 520 44.58 -28.00 -46.14
CA LYS A 520 44.10 -29.37 -46.41
C LYS A 520 42.68 -29.62 -45.89
N THR A 521 42.24 -28.86 -44.89
CA THR A 521 40.93 -28.97 -44.25
C THR A 521 40.11 -27.72 -44.54
N ALA A 522 38.82 -27.90 -44.81
CA ALA A 522 37.90 -26.78 -45.03
C ALA A 522 37.88 -25.84 -43.81
N GLY A 523 37.90 -24.53 -44.08
CA GLY A 523 37.93 -23.51 -43.02
C GLY A 523 36.74 -23.61 -42.05
N GLU A 524 35.54 -23.91 -42.57
CA GLU A 524 34.33 -24.12 -41.78
C GLU A 524 34.49 -25.23 -40.74
N THR A 525 35.12 -26.35 -41.10
CA THR A 525 35.38 -27.46 -40.16
C THR A 525 36.36 -27.06 -39.06
N LEU A 526 37.37 -26.23 -39.39
CA LEU A 526 38.29 -25.70 -38.38
C LEU A 526 37.59 -24.70 -37.45
N GLU A 527 36.72 -23.84 -37.97
CA GLU A 527 35.89 -22.94 -37.15
C GLU A 527 34.93 -23.71 -36.25
N GLU A 528 34.32 -24.80 -36.74
CA GLU A 528 33.53 -25.70 -35.90
C GLU A 528 34.37 -26.29 -34.76
N ASN A 529 35.58 -26.78 -35.06
CA ASN A 529 36.48 -27.32 -34.05
C ASN A 529 36.84 -26.25 -33.00
N ILE A 530 37.19 -25.04 -33.44
CA ILE A 530 37.49 -23.89 -32.56
C ILE A 530 36.31 -23.58 -31.62
N ASN A 531 35.11 -23.44 -32.17
CA ASN A 531 33.91 -23.07 -31.40
C ASN A 531 33.33 -24.23 -30.59
N SER A 532 33.78 -25.46 -30.85
CA SER A 532 33.43 -26.61 -30.04
C SER A 532 34.23 -26.72 -28.75
N ALA A 533 35.28 -25.90 -28.60
CA ALA A 533 36.16 -25.92 -27.43
C ALA A 533 35.54 -25.22 -26.24
N TYR A 534 35.54 -25.87 -25.07
CA TYR A 534 35.10 -25.28 -23.82
C TYR A 534 35.71 -25.98 -22.59
N PRO A 535 35.84 -25.27 -21.45
CA PRO A 535 36.17 -25.91 -20.20
C PRO A 535 34.99 -26.75 -19.68
N VAL A 536 35.30 -27.86 -19.01
CA VAL A 536 34.34 -28.77 -18.37
C VAL A 536 34.74 -29.01 -16.92
N LEU A 537 33.79 -28.88 -16.01
CA LEU A 537 34.01 -29.07 -14.57
C LEU A 537 32.91 -29.94 -13.97
N HIS A 538 33.28 -30.88 -13.11
CA HIS A 538 32.31 -31.68 -12.36
C HIS A 538 31.52 -30.82 -11.37
N GLU A 539 30.22 -31.05 -11.21
CA GLU A 539 29.36 -30.24 -10.33
C GLU A 539 29.86 -30.14 -8.87
N GLN A 540 30.38 -31.25 -8.33
CA GLN A 540 30.97 -31.26 -6.98
C GLN A 540 32.24 -30.40 -6.90
N ALA A 541 33.04 -30.33 -7.96
CA ALA A 541 34.22 -29.47 -8.01
C ALA A 541 33.81 -27.98 -8.09
N LEU A 542 32.72 -27.66 -8.77
CA LEU A 542 32.15 -26.30 -8.79
C LEU A 542 31.74 -25.82 -7.39
N LEU A 543 31.16 -26.72 -6.58
CA LEU A 543 30.86 -26.44 -5.17
C LEU A 543 32.13 -26.24 -4.34
N LEU A 544 33.17 -27.04 -4.59
CA LEU A 544 34.49 -26.85 -3.96
C LEU A 544 35.08 -25.48 -4.29
N TYR A 545 34.96 -25.01 -5.54
CA TYR A 545 35.45 -23.69 -5.96
C TYR A 545 34.73 -22.57 -5.20
N SER A 546 33.41 -22.68 -5.06
CA SER A 546 32.60 -21.73 -4.28
C SER A 546 33.04 -21.68 -2.82
N LYS A 547 33.20 -22.86 -2.18
CA LYS A 547 33.70 -22.95 -0.80
C LYS A 547 35.13 -22.44 -0.65
N PHE A 548 35.98 -22.66 -1.66
CA PHE A 548 37.34 -22.14 -1.69
C PHE A 548 37.38 -20.62 -1.70
N LEU A 549 36.57 -19.95 -2.53
CA LEU A 549 36.49 -18.49 -2.56
C LEU A 549 36.04 -17.93 -1.22
N ILE A 550 34.95 -18.45 -0.65
CA ILE A 550 34.45 -18.06 0.67
C ILE A 550 35.55 -18.22 1.73
N HIS A 551 36.21 -19.38 1.72
CA HIS A 551 37.26 -19.68 2.66
C HIS A 551 38.45 -18.73 2.53
N LYS A 552 38.95 -18.49 1.32
CA LYS A 552 40.13 -17.63 1.10
C LYS A 552 39.84 -16.15 1.37
N ARG A 553 38.62 -15.67 1.12
CA ARG A 553 38.19 -14.31 1.51
C ARG A 553 38.22 -14.12 3.03
N LYS A 554 37.79 -15.14 3.80
CA LYS A 554 37.68 -15.05 5.27
C LYS A 554 38.98 -15.37 6.00
N PHE A 555 39.69 -16.40 5.56
CA PHE A 555 40.82 -17.01 6.28
C PHE A 555 42.15 -17.00 5.52
N GLY A 556 42.18 -16.53 4.28
CA GLY A 556 43.41 -16.43 3.50
C GLY A 556 44.45 -15.48 4.09
N SER A 557 45.67 -15.56 3.57
CA SER A 557 46.74 -14.58 3.82
C SER A 557 46.31 -13.17 3.38
N ILE A 558 47.07 -12.14 3.78
CA ILE A 558 46.79 -10.76 3.36
C ILE A 558 46.76 -10.64 1.82
N LEU A 559 47.65 -11.37 1.14
CA LEU A 559 47.75 -11.39 -0.32
C LEU A 559 46.57 -12.13 -0.95
N GLU A 560 46.20 -13.29 -0.39
CA GLU A 560 45.05 -14.08 -0.85
C GLU A 560 43.75 -13.30 -0.67
N LYS A 561 43.50 -12.73 0.51
CA LYS A 561 42.30 -11.92 0.79
C LYS A 561 42.17 -10.78 -0.21
N LYS A 562 43.27 -10.08 -0.50
CA LYS A 562 43.31 -9.02 -1.50
C LYS A 562 43.00 -9.52 -2.91
N LEU A 563 43.49 -10.70 -3.29
CA LEU A 563 43.22 -11.28 -4.61
C LEU A 563 41.77 -11.73 -4.76
N TYR A 564 41.20 -12.40 -3.75
CA TYR A 564 39.90 -13.05 -3.84
C TYR A 564 38.72 -12.18 -3.40
N GLN A 565 38.98 -10.97 -2.87
CA GLN A 565 37.95 -10.07 -2.30
C GLN A 565 36.72 -9.94 -3.20
N ASP A 566 36.95 -9.64 -4.48
CA ASP A 566 35.89 -9.38 -5.48
C ASP A 566 35.83 -10.46 -6.58
N MET A 567 36.58 -11.56 -6.44
CA MET A 567 36.69 -12.59 -7.47
C MET A 567 35.44 -13.47 -7.52
N THR A 568 34.65 -13.41 -8.58
CA THR A 568 33.52 -14.32 -8.81
C THR A 568 33.98 -15.73 -9.19
N LEU A 569 33.05 -16.67 -9.26
CA LEU A 569 33.35 -18.03 -9.70
C LEU A 569 33.90 -18.07 -11.14
N ASP A 570 33.33 -17.24 -12.02
CA ASP A 570 33.79 -17.12 -13.41
C ASP A 570 35.23 -16.59 -13.47
N MET A 571 35.52 -15.54 -12.70
CA MET A 571 36.87 -14.99 -12.61
C MET A 571 37.87 -16.01 -12.07
N LEU A 572 37.46 -16.88 -11.15
CA LEU A 572 38.32 -17.98 -10.67
C LEU A 572 38.58 -19.00 -11.78
N VAL A 573 37.55 -19.42 -12.53
CA VAL A 573 37.73 -20.37 -13.65
C VAL A 573 38.65 -19.80 -14.71
N ASP A 574 38.44 -18.56 -15.15
CA ASP A 574 39.34 -17.88 -16.10
C ASP A 574 40.76 -17.77 -15.57
N ARG A 575 40.92 -17.50 -14.27
CA ARG A 575 42.23 -17.47 -13.63
C ARG A 575 42.93 -18.84 -13.67
N LEU A 576 42.22 -19.92 -13.39
CA LEU A 576 42.77 -21.29 -13.45
C LEU A 576 43.16 -21.72 -14.87
N LEU A 577 42.57 -21.09 -15.90
CA LEU A 577 42.96 -21.28 -17.30
C LEU A 577 44.16 -20.41 -17.69
N LEU A 578 44.15 -19.12 -17.32
CA LEU A 578 45.08 -18.11 -17.82
C LEU A 578 46.39 -17.98 -17.03
N LYS A 579 46.41 -18.37 -15.74
CA LYS A 579 47.58 -18.17 -14.85
C LYS A 579 48.44 -19.41 -14.66
N ARG A 580 48.21 -20.45 -15.47
CA ARG A 580 49.10 -21.62 -15.57
C ARG A 580 50.46 -21.20 -16.10
N ALA A 581 51.50 -21.95 -15.72
CA ALA A 581 52.76 -21.88 -16.45
C ALA A 581 52.55 -22.40 -17.89
N VAL A 582 53.43 -22.04 -18.81
CA VAL A 582 53.43 -22.61 -20.16
C VAL A 582 53.82 -24.08 -20.09
N SER A 583 54.86 -24.38 -19.32
CA SER A 583 55.31 -25.73 -18.99
C SER A 583 55.56 -25.84 -17.50
N PHE A 584 55.25 -27.00 -16.91
CA PHE A 584 55.44 -27.29 -15.49
C PHE A 584 55.68 -28.78 -15.28
N VAL A 585 56.91 -29.17 -14.92
CA VAL A 585 57.31 -30.59 -14.92
C VAL A 585 58.23 -31.00 -13.77
N GLY A 586 58.27 -32.31 -13.55
CA GLY A 586 59.23 -32.97 -12.67
C GLY A 586 58.99 -32.69 -11.18
N ARG A 587 59.73 -33.36 -10.30
CA ARG A 587 59.58 -33.18 -8.84
C ARG A 587 60.10 -31.84 -8.31
N HIS A 588 60.87 -31.11 -9.13
CA HIS A 588 61.49 -29.84 -8.77
C HIS A 588 60.71 -28.62 -9.27
N ASP A 589 59.57 -28.84 -9.93
CA ASP A 589 58.77 -27.78 -10.58
C ASP A 589 59.60 -26.97 -11.58
N THR A 590 60.28 -27.65 -12.48
CA THR A 590 60.86 -26.96 -13.62
C THR A 590 59.73 -26.31 -14.42
N PHE A 591 59.84 -25.02 -14.69
CA PHE A 591 58.75 -24.26 -15.30
C PHE A 591 59.23 -23.32 -16.40
N ARG A 592 58.28 -22.94 -17.26
CA ARG A 592 58.37 -21.85 -18.25
C ARG A 592 57.16 -20.94 -18.08
N LEU A 593 57.35 -19.64 -17.91
CA LEU A 593 56.26 -18.67 -17.84
C LEU A 593 55.89 -18.13 -19.23
N LEU A 594 54.70 -17.54 -19.35
CA LEU A 594 54.23 -16.91 -20.59
C LEU A 594 55.10 -15.72 -21.03
N THR A 595 55.73 -15.06 -20.06
CA THR A 595 56.70 -13.98 -20.25
C THR A 595 58.07 -14.46 -20.74
N GLY A 596 58.30 -15.78 -20.78
CA GLY A 596 59.51 -16.41 -21.31
C GLY A 596 60.57 -16.77 -20.27
N GLU A 597 60.40 -16.38 -19.00
CA GLU A 597 61.30 -16.79 -17.92
C GLU A 597 61.15 -18.29 -17.63
N ASP A 598 62.29 -18.95 -17.57
CA ASP A 598 62.45 -20.37 -17.22
C ASP A 598 63.28 -20.50 -15.94
N ASP A 599 62.96 -21.46 -15.08
CA ASP A 599 63.81 -21.80 -13.92
C ASP A 599 63.84 -23.31 -13.67
N LEU A 600 65.00 -23.79 -13.26
CA LEU A 600 65.26 -25.18 -12.85
C LEU A 600 65.35 -25.32 -11.31
N THR A 601 65.28 -24.22 -10.55
CA THR A 601 65.62 -24.19 -9.13
C THR A 601 64.43 -24.30 -8.15
N GLY A 602 63.19 -24.39 -8.65
CA GLY A 602 61.97 -24.60 -7.85
C GLY A 602 61.40 -23.31 -7.24
N ARG A 603 60.92 -23.36 -5.98
CA ARG A 603 60.32 -22.25 -5.18
C ARG A 603 58.85 -21.92 -5.40
N TRP A 604 58.11 -22.76 -6.12
CA TRP A 604 56.67 -22.57 -6.33
C TRP A 604 55.88 -22.54 -5.01
N GLU A 605 56.40 -23.18 -3.95
CA GLU A 605 55.83 -23.21 -2.59
C GLU A 605 55.73 -21.82 -1.95
N LEU A 606 56.48 -20.83 -2.45
CA LEU A 606 56.51 -19.50 -1.87
C LEU A 606 55.35 -18.61 -2.37
N ILE A 607 54.69 -18.97 -3.48
CA ILE A 607 53.61 -18.18 -4.08
C ILE A 607 52.43 -18.07 -3.11
N GLY A 608 51.98 -16.84 -2.84
CA GLY A 608 50.90 -16.54 -1.88
C GLY A 608 51.36 -16.40 -0.43
N SER A 609 52.64 -16.63 -0.15
CA SER A 609 53.27 -16.36 1.15
C SER A 609 53.88 -14.96 1.23
N SER A 610 54.26 -14.52 2.43
CA SER A 610 55.01 -13.26 2.61
C SER A 610 56.43 -13.28 2.02
N LYS A 611 56.88 -14.44 1.53
CA LYS A 611 58.19 -14.65 0.89
C LYS A 611 58.07 -14.80 -0.64
N GLU A 612 56.89 -14.60 -1.22
CA GLU A 612 56.76 -14.60 -2.68
C GLU A 612 57.64 -13.52 -3.32
N ALA A 613 58.19 -13.81 -4.49
CA ALA A 613 59.11 -12.90 -5.18
C ALA A 613 58.93 -13.01 -6.68
N GLN A 614 59.12 -11.89 -7.40
CA GLN A 614 59.01 -11.89 -8.86
C GLN A 614 60.00 -12.89 -9.50
N PRO A 615 59.60 -13.59 -10.58
CA PRO A 615 58.30 -13.52 -11.27
C PRO A 615 57.18 -14.38 -10.63
N LEU A 616 57.53 -15.22 -9.64
CA LEU A 616 56.65 -16.18 -8.97
C LEU A 616 55.85 -15.54 -7.82
N ILE A 617 54.85 -14.75 -8.20
CA ILE A 617 53.91 -14.14 -7.25
C ILE A 617 52.48 -14.55 -7.52
N LEU A 618 51.64 -14.57 -6.50
CA LEU A 618 50.24 -15.03 -6.56
C LEU A 618 49.44 -14.28 -7.62
N LYS A 619 49.75 -13.00 -7.85
CA LYS A 619 49.08 -12.22 -8.91
C LYS A 619 49.25 -12.86 -10.30
N ASN A 620 50.43 -13.41 -10.59
CA ASN A 620 50.83 -13.83 -11.93
C ASN A 620 50.77 -15.34 -12.13
N CYS A 621 50.87 -16.12 -11.06
CA CYS A 621 50.96 -17.58 -11.09
C CYS A 621 49.90 -18.21 -10.18
N LEU A 622 49.55 -19.48 -10.46
CA LEU A 622 48.75 -20.29 -9.55
C LEU A 622 49.56 -20.72 -8.33
N SER A 623 48.99 -20.56 -7.14
CA SER A 623 49.46 -21.21 -5.90
C SER A 623 49.15 -22.71 -5.92
N TYR A 624 49.82 -23.51 -5.08
CA TYR A 624 49.52 -24.95 -4.99
C TYR A 624 48.07 -25.28 -4.63
N ASP A 625 47.42 -24.44 -3.82
CA ASP A 625 46.01 -24.64 -3.50
C ASP A 625 45.13 -24.44 -4.76
N GLU A 626 45.46 -23.46 -5.61
CA GLU A 626 44.77 -23.24 -6.88
C GLU A 626 45.06 -24.33 -7.90
N ILE A 627 46.28 -24.88 -7.93
CA ILE A 627 46.61 -25.97 -8.85
C ILE A 627 45.78 -27.22 -8.53
N LYS A 628 45.45 -27.50 -7.25
CA LYS A 628 44.50 -28.59 -6.89
C LYS A 628 43.12 -28.39 -7.52
N LEU A 629 42.64 -27.15 -7.56
CA LEU A 629 41.38 -26.80 -8.23
C LEU A 629 41.52 -26.96 -9.74
N SER A 630 42.59 -26.40 -10.31
CA SER A 630 42.93 -26.47 -11.73
C SER A 630 43.00 -27.92 -12.24
N ALA A 631 43.46 -28.85 -11.41
CA ALA A 631 43.52 -30.28 -11.71
C ALA A 631 42.15 -30.94 -11.88
N LEU A 632 41.06 -30.29 -11.45
CA LEU A 632 39.69 -30.74 -11.70
C LEU A 632 39.07 -30.12 -12.95
N LEU A 633 39.71 -29.11 -13.54
CA LEU A 633 39.21 -28.37 -14.71
C LEU A 633 39.73 -29.00 -16.01
N SER A 634 38.83 -29.61 -16.76
CA SER A 634 39.13 -30.24 -18.06
C SER A 634 38.81 -29.28 -19.20
N VAL A 635 39.36 -29.52 -20.39
CA VAL A 635 38.97 -28.81 -21.63
C VAL A 635 38.71 -29.85 -22.71
N SER A 636 37.62 -29.66 -23.45
CA SER A 636 37.16 -30.57 -24.51
C SER A 636 36.93 -29.81 -25.80
N SER A 637 37.32 -30.39 -26.94
CA SER A 637 37.02 -29.86 -28.27
C SER A 637 36.98 -30.98 -29.31
N TYR A 638 36.28 -30.74 -30.42
CA TYR A 638 36.60 -31.42 -31.67
C TYR A 638 37.98 -30.97 -32.16
N THR A 639 38.72 -31.87 -32.78
CA THR A 639 40.03 -31.59 -33.37
C THR A 639 40.21 -32.35 -34.67
N GLN A 640 41.08 -31.84 -35.54
CA GLN A 640 41.72 -32.61 -36.58
C GLN A 640 42.88 -33.42 -36.01
N CYS A 641 43.00 -34.67 -36.42
CA CYS A 641 44.10 -35.57 -36.10
C CYS A 641 45.00 -35.68 -37.33
N ILE A 642 46.29 -35.42 -37.17
CA ILE A 642 47.24 -35.46 -38.30
C ILE A 642 48.00 -36.78 -38.42
N ASN A 643 47.93 -37.64 -37.40
CA ASN A 643 48.59 -38.94 -37.32
C ASN A 643 47.90 -39.83 -36.26
N LEU A 644 48.43 -41.04 -36.02
CA LEU A 644 47.87 -42.01 -35.06
C LEU A 644 47.88 -41.55 -33.59
N GLY A 645 48.64 -40.52 -33.22
CA GLY A 645 48.70 -39.99 -31.85
C GLY A 645 49.57 -40.78 -30.88
N ASN A 646 50.36 -41.75 -31.36
CA ASN A 646 51.31 -42.48 -30.52
C ASN A 646 52.35 -41.54 -29.90
N ARG A 647 53.00 -41.95 -28.80
CA ARG A 647 53.94 -41.07 -28.06
C ARG A 647 55.12 -40.56 -28.88
N ARG A 648 55.52 -41.25 -29.95
CA ARG A 648 56.67 -40.91 -30.80
C ARG A 648 56.24 -40.26 -32.13
N ASN A 649 55.04 -39.67 -32.18
CA ASN A 649 54.49 -39.14 -33.43
C ASN A 649 55.21 -37.88 -33.93
N CYS A 650 55.84 -37.11 -33.03
CA CYS A 650 56.71 -35.98 -33.33
C CYS A 650 56.14 -34.93 -34.31
N GLY A 651 54.82 -34.80 -34.43
CA GLY A 651 54.24 -33.82 -35.36
C GLY A 651 54.24 -34.27 -36.82
N VAL A 652 54.64 -35.51 -37.10
CA VAL A 652 54.73 -36.05 -38.46
C VAL A 652 53.33 -36.32 -38.97
N VAL A 653 53.00 -35.77 -40.14
CA VAL A 653 51.70 -35.96 -40.78
C VAL A 653 51.66 -37.34 -41.42
N GLU A 654 50.61 -38.11 -41.13
CA GLU A 654 50.35 -39.42 -41.73
C GLU A 654 49.92 -39.25 -43.20
N PRO A 655 50.65 -39.85 -44.17
CA PRO A 655 50.26 -39.78 -45.57
C PRO A 655 48.98 -40.56 -45.90
N ASP A 656 48.73 -41.69 -45.24
CA ASP A 656 47.52 -42.50 -45.48
C ASP A 656 46.41 -42.14 -44.50
N THR A 657 45.47 -41.30 -44.92
CA THR A 657 44.38 -40.88 -44.02
C THR A 657 43.40 -42.00 -43.67
N LYS A 658 43.45 -43.15 -44.36
CA LYS A 658 42.55 -44.29 -44.10
C LYS A 658 42.85 -45.00 -42.79
N ILE A 659 44.07 -44.87 -42.26
CA ILE A 659 44.46 -45.52 -41.00
C ILE A 659 44.22 -44.64 -39.77
N ILE A 660 43.80 -43.38 -39.96
CA ILE A 660 43.50 -42.44 -38.87
C ILE A 660 42.02 -42.05 -38.85
N GLU A 661 41.48 -41.79 -37.65
CA GLU A 661 40.29 -40.96 -37.53
C GLU A 661 40.67 -39.49 -37.68
N GLU A 662 40.47 -38.95 -38.89
CA GLU A 662 40.85 -37.57 -39.23
C GLU A 662 40.22 -36.53 -38.30
N ARG A 663 39.00 -36.75 -37.81
CA ARG A 663 38.31 -35.85 -36.88
C ARG A 663 37.69 -36.62 -35.73
N GLY A 664 37.94 -36.14 -34.50
CA GLY A 664 37.37 -36.69 -33.28
C GLY A 664 37.27 -35.64 -32.19
N VAL A 665 36.82 -36.05 -31.00
CA VAL A 665 36.85 -35.21 -29.79
C VAL A 665 38.08 -35.57 -28.98
N ILE A 666 38.77 -34.55 -28.47
CA ILE A 666 39.88 -34.72 -27.54
C ILE A 666 39.60 -33.96 -26.25
N VAL A 667 39.86 -34.62 -25.12
CA VAL A 667 39.59 -34.11 -23.77
C VAL A 667 40.87 -34.14 -22.93
N GLY A 668 41.29 -32.98 -22.45
CA GLY A 668 42.41 -32.85 -21.52
C GLY A 668 41.96 -33.15 -20.11
N LEU A 669 42.44 -34.25 -19.54
CA LEU A 669 42.13 -34.70 -18.18
C LEU A 669 43.39 -34.69 -17.32
N ILE A 670 43.27 -34.18 -16.09
CA ILE A 670 44.40 -34.02 -15.18
C ILE A 670 44.30 -35.05 -14.05
N GLY A 671 45.31 -35.92 -13.99
CA GLY A 671 45.46 -36.93 -12.94
C GLY A 671 46.11 -36.38 -11.67
N THR A 672 46.23 -37.22 -10.64
CA THR A 672 46.89 -36.84 -9.39
C THR A 672 48.40 -36.73 -9.58
N ARG A 673 49.02 -35.68 -9.02
CA ARG A 673 50.48 -35.57 -9.00
C ARG A 673 51.03 -35.89 -7.61
N LEU A 674 51.66 -37.06 -7.48
CA LEU A 674 52.10 -37.59 -6.17
C LEU A 674 53.63 -37.66 -6.00
N THR A 675 54.41 -37.24 -6.99
CA THR A 675 55.89 -37.31 -6.92
C THR A 675 56.55 -36.16 -6.18
N LYS A 676 55.79 -35.13 -5.78
CA LYS A 676 56.29 -34.01 -4.96
C LYS A 676 55.65 -34.05 -3.57
N PRO A 677 56.39 -34.48 -2.53
CA PRO A 677 55.85 -34.54 -1.16
C PRO A 677 55.42 -33.17 -0.64
N GLY A 678 54.40 -33.13 0.23
CA GLY A 678 54.02 -31.91 0.95
C GLY A 678 53.08 -30.95 0.22
N VAL A 679 52.77 -31.18 -1.06
CA VAL A 679 51.96 -30.26 -1.90
C VAL A 679 50.97 -31.02 -2.77
N MET A 680 50.02 -30.33 -3.41
CA MET A 680 49.06 -30.95 -4.35
C MET A 680 48.29 -32.12 -3.70
N GLU A 681 47.83 -33.09 -4.49
CA GLU A 681 47.10 -34.26 -3.99
C GLU A 681 47.92 -35.12 -3.01
N TYR A 682 49.25 -34.99 -2.96
CA TYR A 682 50.07 -35.70 -1.96
C TYR A 682 49.63 -35.35 -0.53
N GLN A 683 49.20 -34.11 -0.29
CA GLN A 683 48.75 -33.66 1.02
C GLN A 683 47.51 -34.40 1.53
N GLU A 684 46.64 -34.83 0.61
CA GLU A 684 45.38 -35.52 0.93
C GLU A 684 45.48 -37.04 0.79
N VAL A 685 46.28 -37.52 -0.17
CA VAL A 685 46.39 -38.95 -0.52
C VAL A 685 47.46 -39.66 0.31
N VAL A 686 48.58 -39.02 0.65
CA VAL A 686 49.71 -39.69 1.31
C VAL A 686 49.82 -39.26 2.77
N VAL A 687 49.90 -40.25 3.66
CA VAL A 687 50.02 -40.06 5.11
C VAL A 687 51.42 -40.49 5.54
N THR A 688 52.23 -39.56 6.06
CA THR A 688 53.59 -39.86 6.58
C THR A 688 53.83 -39.25 7.95
N GLN A 689 54.81 -39.78 8.69
CA GLN A 689 55.20 -39.24 9.99
C GLN A 689 55.72 -37.79 9.90
N GLU A 690 56.39 -37.43 8.81
CA GLU A 690 56.97 -36.10 8.61
C GLU A 690 55.92 -35.07 8.20
N GLN A 691 54.95 -35.47 7.36
CA GLN A 691 53.92 -34.58 6.85
C GLN A 691 52.78 -34.41 7.85
N ASN A 692 52.21 -35.50 8.36
CA ASN A 692 50.95 -35.51 9.09
C ASN A 692 51.15 -35.22 10.58
N ILE A 693 51.67 -34.02 10.88
CA ILE A 693 51.91 -33.50 12.24
C ILE A 693 51.19 -32.18 12.48
N PRO A 694 50.91 -31.81 13.76
CA PRO A 694 50.22 -30.56 14.08
C PRO A 694 50.92 -29.30 13.54
N LYS A 695 52.26 -29.30 13.51
CA LYS A 695 53.06 -28.18 12.98
C LYS A 695 52.78 -27.88 11.50
N ASN A 696 52.43 -28.90 10.71
CA ASN A 696 52.10 -28.76 9.29
C ASN A 696 50.58 -28.60 9.06
N GLY A 697 49.82 -28.31 10.13
CA GLY A 697 48.38 -28.12 10.07
C GLY A 697 47.57 -29.42 10.14
N TYR A 698 48.19 -30.58 10.41
CA TYR A 698 47.45 -31.84 10.58
C TYR A 698 47.06 -32.03 12.04
N LYS A 699 45.82 -31.68 12.38
CA LYS A 699 45.29 -31.72 13.74
C LYS A 699 43.78 -31.88 13.67
N ASN A 700 43.22 -32.75 14.52
CA ASN A 700 41.79 -32.97 14.60
C ASN A 700 41.11 -31.76 15.28
N ILE A 701 40.91 -30.69 14.52
CA ILE A 701 40.31 -29.44 14.98
C ILE A 701 39.27 -28.99 13.96
N SER A 702 38.16 -28.47 14.46
CA SER A 702 37.11 -27.75 13.73
C SER A 702 37.56 -26.39 13.15
N GLU A 703 38.86 -26.08 13.20
CA GLU A 703 39.40 -24.83 12.67
C GLU A 703 39.23 -24.78 11.15
N PRO A 704 38.73 -23.68 10.58
CA PRO A 704 38.60 -23.55 9.14
C PRO A 704 39.98 -23.30 8.55
N THR A 705 40.63 -24.36 8.04
CA THR A 705 41.88 -24.28 7.28
C THR A 705 41.68 -24.76 5.84
N THR A 706 42.51 -24.32 4.90
CA THR A 706 42.41 -24.77 3.49
C THR A 706 42.63 -26.27 3.38
N LYS A 707 43.48 -26.85 4.24
CA LYS A 707 43.68 -28.30 4.33
C LYS A 707 42.42 -29.04 4.79
N ASN A 708 41.71 -28.52 5.80
CA ASN A 708 40.42 -29.06 6.22
C ASN A 708 39.41 -29.02 5.09
N LEU A 709 39.34 -27.91 4.33
CA LEU A 709 38.43 -27.78 3.20
C LEU A 709 38.61 -28.91 2.18
N PHE A 710 39.84 -29.18 1.73
CA PHE A 710 40.11 -30.25 0.75
C PHE A 710 39.91 -31.65 1.33
N LEU A 711 40.38 -31.92 2.56
CA LEU A 711 40.19 -33.23 3.19
C LEU A 711 38.70 -33.54 3.39
N SER A 712 37.93 -32.57 3.91
CA SER A 712 36.48 -32.72 4.08
C SER A 712 35.74 -32.86 2.75
N PHE A 713 36.18 -32.18 1.68
CA PHE A 713 35.65 -32.39 0.34
C PHE A 713 35.81 -33.84 -0.14
N TYR A 714 36.97 -34.44 0.11
CA TYR A 714 37.19 -35.87 -0.13
C TYR A 714 36.69 -36.77 0.99
N GLY A 715 35.90 -36.26 1.94
CA GLY A 715 35.30 -36.98 3.07
C GLY A 715 36.31 -37.69 3.95
N GLU A 716 37.45 -37.05 4.22
CA GLU A 716 38.50 -37.51 5.13
C GLU A 716 38.67 -36.52 6.29
N ALA A 717 39.03 -37.03 7.46
CA ALA A 717 39.29 -36.20 8.63
C ALA A 717 40.73 -35.65 8.61
N ASN A 718 40.91 -34.40 9.03
CA ASN A 718 42.26 -33.87 9.25
C ASN A 718 42.89 -34.45 10.51
N SER A 719 43.69 -35.49 10.32
CA SER A 719 44.30 -36.25 11.41
C SER A 719 45.81 -36.34 11.26
N THR A 720 46.47 -36.45 12.41
CA THR A 720 47.89 -36.75 12.50
C THR A 720 48.18 -38.21 12.10
N TYR A 721 49.45 -38.50 11.78
CA TYR A 721 49.91 -39.86 11.49
C TYR A 721 49.50 -40.86 12.58
N TYR A 722 49.73 -40.53 13.85
CA TYR A 722 49.43 -41.43 14.96
C TYR A 722 47.94 -41.66 15.18
N GLN A 723 47.08 -40.71 14.80
CA GLN A 723 45.63 -40.89 14.83
C GLN A 723 45.15 -41.87 13.74
N PHE A 724 45.82 -41.91 12.59
CA PHE A 724 45.54 -42.91 11.56
C PHE A 724 46.12 -44.29 11.86
N LYS A 725 47.00 -44.43 12.87
CA LYS A 725 47.75 -45.66 13.15
C LYS A 725 46.87 -46.91 13.28
N ASN A 726 45.69 -46.78 13.87
CA ASN A 726 44.75 -47.89 14.05
C ASN A 726 43.97 -48.26 12.77
N GLN A 727 44.02 -47.42 11.74
CA GLN A 727 43.41 -47.67 10.42
C GLN A 727 44.44 -48.22 9.42
N PHE A 728 45.74 -48.14 9.72
CA PHE A 728 46.77 -48.75 8.89
C PHE A 728 46.60 -50.27 8.84
N GLY A 729 46.70 -50.85 7.65
CA GLY A 729 46.43 -52.27 7.41
C GLY A 729 44.98 -52.61 7.03
N THR A 730 44.08 -51.60 7.01
CA THR A 730 42.75 -51.73 6.38
C THR A 730 42.84 -51.50 4.86
N GLU A 731 41.79 -51.86 4.10
CA GLU A 731 41.72 -51.61 2.65
C GLU A 731 41.80 -50.12 2.27
N LYS A 732 41.48 -49.23 3.21
CA LYS A 732 41.59 -47.78 3.04
C LYS A 732 43.05 -47.32 2.88
N PHE A 733 44.00 -48.00 3.50
CA PHE A 733 45.41 -47.57 3.55
C PHE A 733 46.37 -48.64 3.04
N THR A 734 47.04 -48.37 1.92
CA THR A 734 48.11 -49.22 1.40
C THR A 734 49.47 -48.71 1.85
N ASN A 735 50.28 -49.57 2.48
CA ASN A 735 51.66 -49.21 2.81
C ASN A 735 52.50 -49.15 1.51
N ILE A 736 53.15 -48.02 1.27
CA ILE A 736 53.96 -47.80 0.06
C ILE A 736 55.46 -47.74 0.34
N ARG A 737 55.85 -47.40 1.58
CA ARG A 737 57.22 -47.49 2.10
C ARG A 737 57.18 -47.40 3.63
N LEU A 738 58.35 -47.52 4.28
CA LEU A 738 58.48 -47.31 5.72
C LEU A 738 57.85 -45.96 6.12
N ASP A 739 56.92 -46.02 7.07
CA ASP A 739 56.20 -44.87 7.62
C ASP A 739 55.44 -43.99 6.61
N ALA A 740 55.08 -44.52 5.44
CA ALA A 740 54.20 -43.85 4.49
C ALA A 740 53.07 -44.76 3.99
N TYR A 741 51.84 -44.26 4.12
CA TYR A 741 50.61 -44.94 3.73
C TYR A 741 49.86 -44.13 2.68
N PHE A 742 49.31 -44.82 1.70
CA PHE A 742 48.50 -44.28 0.63
C PHE A 742 47.02 -44.46 0.96
N ASN A 743 46.25 -43.38 0.95
CA ASN A 743 44.81 -43.38 1.21
C ASN A 743 44.05 -43.66 -0.08
N ASN A 744 43.66 -44.93 -0.25
CA ASN A 744 42.99 -45.42 -1.45
C ASN A 744 41.66 -44.69 -1.66
N MET A 745 40.88 -44.48 -0.60
CA MET A 745 39.57 -43.83 -0.67
C MET A 745 39.66 -42.40 -1.22
N VAL A 746 40.60 -41.60 -0.73
CA VAL A 746 40.76 -40.19 -1.17
C VAL A 746 41.22 -40.15 -2.63
N TYR A 747 42.15 -41.02 -3.01
CA TYR A 747 42.62 -41.14 -4.38
C TYR A 747 41.48 -41.50 -5.35
N GLU A 748 40.66 -42.49 -5.00
CA GLU A 748 39.50 -42.90 -5.80
C GLU A 748 38.47 -41.77 -5.95
N ARG A 749 38.16 -41.05 -4.87
CA ARG A 749 37.23 -39.91 -4.90
C ARG A 749 37.75 -38.78 -5.79
N ARG A 750 39.06 -38.52 -5.76
CA ARG A 750 39.70 -37.54 -6.65
C ARG A 750 39.62 -37.97 -8.12
N LEU A 751 39.86 -39.24 -8.43
CA LEU A 751 39.78 -39.77 -9.79
C LEU A 751 38.33 -39.80 -10.31
N ALA A 752 37.37 -40.14 -9.46
CA ALA A 752 35.95 -40.24 -9.83
C ALA A 752 35.45 -38.97 -10.52
N LEU A 753 35.85 -37.79 -10.03
CA LEU A 753 35.46 -36.51 -10.63
C LEU A 753 35.95 -36.36 -12.09
N SER A 754 37.20 -36.74 -12.38
CA SER A 754 37.76 -36.66 -13.72
C SER A 754 37.18 -37.74 -14.64
N ILE A 755 36.93 -38.94 -14.12
CA ILE A 755 36.32 -40.05 -14.87
C ILE A 755 34.88 -39.69 -15.23
N ASP A 756 34.07 -39.24 -14.28
CA ASP A 756 32.68 -38.84 -14.50
C ASP A 756 32.61 -37.72 -15.54
N THR A 757 33.47 -36.70 -15.40
CA THR A 757 33.56 -35.60 -16.37
C THR A 757 33.78 -36.11 -17.79
N PHE A 758 34.73 -37.04 -17.98
CA PHE A 758 35.01 -37.62 -19.30
C PHE A 758 33.86 -38.44 -19.86
N LEU A 759 33.26 -39.31 -19.04
CA LEU A 759 32.14 -40.17 -19.47
C LEU A 759 30.92 -39.35 -19.87
N ILE A 760 30.56 -38.35 -19.07
CA ILE A 760 29.42 -37.46 -19.32
C ILE A 760 29.67 -36.60 -20.56
N GLU A 761 30.88 -36.04 -20.70
CA GLU A 761 31.28 -35.25 -21.87
C GLU A 761 31.19 -36.07 -23.16
N ALA A 762 31.75 -37.29 -23.16
CA ALA A 762 31.74 -38.15 -24.34
C ALA A 762 30.32 -38.56 -24.75
N ASN A 763 29.46 -38.87 -23.77
CA ASN A 763 28.07 -39.21 -24.01
C ASN A 763 27.30 -38.04 -24.66
N GLU A 764 27.45 -36.83 -24.13
CA GLU A 764 26.75 -35.67 -24.67
C GLU A 764 27.27 -35.29 -26.07
N ARG A 765 28.59 -35.40 -26.31
CA ARG A 765 29.18 -35.18 -27.65
C ARG A 765 28.61 -36.14 -28.69
N ALA A 766 28.53 -37.42 -28.36
CA ALA A 766 27.99 -38.43 -29.27
C ALA A 766 26.49 -38.26 -29.51
N LYS A 767 25.73 -37.94 -28.45
CA LYS A 767 24.30 -37.57 -28.56
C LYS A 767 24.07 -36.39 -29.49
N LEU A 768 24.85 -35.31 -29.35
CA LEU A 768 24.77 -34.13 -30.22
C LEU A 768 25.19 -34.45 -31.67
N ALA A 769 26.14 -35.36 -31.85
CA ALA A 769 26.57 -35.83 -33.16
C ALA A 769 25.61 -36.85 -33.80
N GLY A 770 24.62 -37.36 -33.06
CA GLY A 770 23.68 -38.38 -33.54
C GLY A 770 24.32 -39.75 -33.79
N THR A 771 25.46 -40.05 -33.17
CA THR A 771 26.17 -41.33 -33.27
C THR A 771 26.48 -41.88 -31.87
N MET A 772 27.15 -43.03 -31.78
CA MET A 772 27.66 -43.61 -30.54
C MET A 772 29.12 -43.21 -30.33
N ALA A 773 29.57 -43.12 -29.08
CA ALA A 773 30.94 -42.80 -28.71
C ALA A 773 31.80 -44.06 -28.58
N TYR A 774 33.03 -44.00 -29.07
CA TYR A 774 34.12 -44.90 -28.73
C TYR A 774 35.16 -44.12 -27.92
N LEU A 775 35.34 -44.49 -26.65
CA LEU A 775 36.21 -43.76 -25.73
C LEU A 775 37.60 -44.39 -25.71
N HIS A 776 38.64 -43.59 -25.91
CA HIS A 776 40.04 -43.96 -25.68
C HIS A 776 40.51 -43.36 -24.35
N VAL A 777 40.79 -44.23 -23.38
CA VAL A 777 41.17 -43.88 -22.02
C VAL A 777 42.64 -44.21 -21.79
N VAL A 778 43.42 -43.19 -21.45
CA VAL A 778 44.80 -43.34 -20.97
C VAL A 778 44.87 -43.16 -19.46
N GLY A 779 45.91 -43.72 -18.85
CA GLY A 779 46.15 -43.57 -17.41
C GLY A 779 46.53 -42.13 -17.01
N ILE A 780 45.56 -41.35 -16.52
CA ILE A 780 45.82 -40.01 -16.00
C ILE A 780 46.54 -40.09 -14.64
N GLY A 781 47.73 -39.51 -14.54
CA GLY A 781 48.56 -39.57 -13.31
C GLY A 781 49.20 -40.93 -13.03
N LEU A 782 49.09 -41.92 -13.92
CA LEU A 782 49.71 -43.25 -13.76
C LEU A 782 51.14 -43.35 -14.31
N GLY A 783 51.61 -42.31 -15.01
CA GLY A 783 52.97 -42.22 -15.55
C GLY A 783 53.99 -41.80 -14.48
N VAL A 784 54.81 -40.81 -14.82
CA VAL A 784 55.86 -40.26 -13.93
C VAL A 784 55.33 -39.57 -12.66
N TRP A 785 54.01 -39.54 -12.45
CA TRP A 785 53.37 -38.99 -11.26
C TRP A 785 52.93 -40.06 -10.26
N SER A 786 52.92 -41.32 -10.66
CA SER A 786 52.65 -42.45 -9.77
C SER A 786 53.83 -42.70 -8.82
N ILE A 787 53.51 -43.09 -7.60
CA ILE A 787 54.49 -43.47 -6.56
C ILE A 787 54.38 -44.94 -6.17
N SER A 788 53.38 -45.67 -6.66
CA SER A 788 53.22 -47.09 -6.40
C SER A 788 52.43 -47.80 -7.51
N THR A 789 52.76 -49.07 -7.78
CA THR A 789 52.17 -49.85 -8.87
C THR A 789 50.67 -50.13 -8.68
N HIS A 790 50.20 -50.27 -7.44
CA HIS A 790 48.79 -50.54 -7.11
C HIS A 790 47.82 -49.42 -7.57
N GLN A 791 48.35 -48.23 -7.88
CA GLN A 791 47.56 -47.15 -8.44
C GLN A 791 46.89 -47.52 -9.78
N ASN A 792 47.48 -48.41 -10.58
CA ASN A 792 46.85 -48.89 -11.83
C ASN A 792 45.56 -49.64 -11.52
N LYS A 793 45.61 -50.62 -10.60
CA LYS A 793 44.43 -51.35 -10.13
C LYS A 793 43.37 -50.41 -9.56
N LEU A 794 43.74 -49.48 -8.67
CA LEU A 794 42.79 -48.52 -8.10
C LEU A 794 42.12 -47.64 -9.17
N PHE A 795 42.89 -47.21 -10.17
CA PHE A 795 42.36 -46.44 -11.29
C PHE A 795 41.30 -47.24 -12.05
N MET A 796 41.64 -48.48 -12.45
CA MET A 796 40.73 -49.37 -13.18
C MET A 796 39.49 -49.75 -12.36
N ASP A 797 39.64 -50.03 -11.07
CA ASP A 797 38.52 -50.32 -10.17
C ASP A 797 37.62 -49.09 -9.95
N THR A 798 38.19 -47.88 -9.96
CA THR A 798 37.42 -46.65 -9.91
C THR A 798 36.64 -46.45 -11.20
N CYS A 799 37.27 -46.63 -12.35
CA CYS A 799 36.60 -46.57 -13.65
C CYS A 799 35.42 -47.55 -13.70
N ALA A 800 35.59 -48.80 -13.29
CA ALA A 800 34.53 -49.80 -13.25
C ALA A 800 33.32 -49.32 -12.43
N ARG A 801 33.54 -48.87 -11.19
CA ARG A 801 32.47 -48.36 -10.32
C ARG A 801 31.76 -47.13 -10.89
N ARG A 802 32.50 -46.21 -11.52
CA ARG A 802 31.91 -45.01 -12.12
C ARG A 802 31.11 -45.33 -13.38
N ILE A 803 31.61 -46.23 -14.22
CA ILE A 803 30.89 -46.72 -15.41
C ILE A 803 29.60 -47.42 -14.96
N GLU A 804 29.66 -48.32 -13.97
CA GLU A 804 28.47 -48.98 -13.41
C GLU A 804 27.47 -47.94 -12.86
N PHE A 805 27.94 -46.97 -12.08
CA PHE A 805 27.10 -45.92 -11.50
C PHE A 805 26.39 -45.07 -12.57
N LEU A 806 27.10 -44.67 -13.62
CA LEU A 806 26.58 -43.81 -14.70
C LEU A 806 25.93 -44.58 -15.85
N SER A 807 26.05 -45.91 -15.90
CA SER A 807 25.57 -46.76 -17.01
C SER A 807 24.13 -46.50 -17.44
N LYS A 808 23.26 -46.08 -16.51
CA LYS A 808 21.84 -45.75 -16.77
C LYS A 808 21.63 -44.45 -17.54
N THR A 809 22.61 -43.54 -17.54
CA THR A 809 22.54 -42.23 -18.21
C THR A 809 23.51 -42.13 -19.40
N LEU A 810 24.49 -43.02 -19.50
CA LEU A 810 25.45 -43.09 -20.61
C LEU A 810 24.89 -43.81 -21.85
N GLU A 811 23.73 -43.39 -22.35
CA GLU A 811 22.99 -44.03 -23.46
C GLU A 811 23.74 -44.09 -24.80
N TYR A 812 24.73 -43.22 -25.00
CA TYR A 812 25.44 -43.03 -26.27
C TYR A 812 26.88 -43.51 -26.22
N VAL A 813 27.33 -44.19 -25.16
CA VAL A 813 28.72 -44.69 -25.04
C VAL A 813 28.78 -46.16 -25.43
N SER A 814 29.25 -46.50 -26.63
CA SER A 814 29.25 -47.91 -27.07
C SER A 814 30.39 -48.72 -26.47
N ALA A 815 31.59 -48.14 -26.39
CA ALA A 815 32.76 -48.86 -25.91
C ALA A 815 33.76 -47.93 -25.23
N ILE A 816 34.47 -48.47 -24.24
CA ILE A 816 35.56 -47.79 -23.54
C ILE A 816 36.80 -48.66 -23.64
N CYS A 817 37.81 -48.14 -24.33
CA CYS A 817 39.12 -48.75 -24.51
C CYS A 817 40.13 -48.15 -23.52
N PHE A 818 40.57 -48.96 -22.56
CA PHE A 818 41.67 -48.64 -21.67
C PHE A 818 42.98 -49.04 -22.33
N SER A 819 43.78 -48.05 -22.73
CA SER A 819 45.04 -48.27 -23.44
C SER A 819 46.25 -47.90 -22.61
N TYR A 820 47.31 -48.71 -22.70
CA TYR A 820 48.60 -48.51 -22.03
C TYR A 820 48.51 -48.49 -20.49
N ILE A 821 47.46 -49.10 -19.91
CA ILE A 821 47.30 -49.29 -18.46
C ILE A 821 47.62 -50.74 -18.13
N LYS A 822 48.54 -50.95 -17.18
CA LYS A 822 49.08 -52.28 -16.84
C LYS A 822 48.16 -53.06 -15.89
N GLU A 823 46.92 -53.29 -16.30
CA GLU A 823 45.94 -54.10 -15.56
C GLU A 823 45.10 -54.94 -16.53
N PRO A 824 44.86 -56.23 -16.25
CA PRO A 824 44.16 -57.12 -17.17
C PRO A 824 42.62 -56.99 -17.10
N SER A 825 42.08 -56.24 -16.14
CA SER A 825 40.64 -56.05 -15.95
C SER A 825 40.30 -54.64 -15.46
N CYS A 826 39.08 -54.20 -15.76
CA CYS A 826 38.44 -53.00 -15.21
C CYS A 826 37.47 -53.44 -14.12
N GLY A 827 37.91 -53.47 -12.85
CA GLY A 827 37.17 -54.14 -11.79
C GLY A 827 36.97 -55.62 -12.11
N LYS A 828 35.70 -56.05 -12.16
CA LYS A 828 35.32 -57.43 -12.53
C LYS A 828 35.27 -57.68 -14.04
N TYR A 829 35.36 -56.65 -14.88
CA TYR A 829 35.18 -56.72 -16.33
C TYR A 829 36.51 -56.96 -17.05
N LYS A 830 36.57 -58.00 -17.89
CA LYS A 830 37.68 -58.28 -18.81
C LYS A 830 37.40 -57.65 -20.17
N THR A 831 38.41 -57.64 -21.02
CA THR A 831 38.23 -57.18 -22.41
C THR A 831 37.14 -57.99 -23.12
N GLY A 832 36.20 -57.31 -23.76
CA GLY A 832 35.02 -57.87 -24.40
C GLY A 832 33.77 -57.96 -23.52
N ASP A 833 33.90 -57.82 -22.20
CA ASP A 833 32.74 -57.84 -21.31
C ASP A 833 31.88 -56.57 -21.50
N VAL A 834 30.58 -56.69 -21.20
CA VAL A 834 29.60 -55.61 -21.35
C VAL A 834 29.05 -55.21 -19.99
N VAL A 835 29.10 -53.90 -19.68
CA VAL A 835 28.35 -53.30 -18.57
C VAL A 835 26.92 -53.08 -19.05
N THR A 836 26.00 -53.94 -18.61
CA THR A 836 24.60 -53.92 -19.07
C THR A 836 23.85 -52.71 -18.54
N SER A 837 22.96 -52.15 -19.37
CA SER A 837 22.08 -51.05 -19.00
C SER A 837 20.79 -51.12 -19.81
N GLU A 838 19.64 -51.14 -19.12
CA GLU A 838 18.32 -51.30 -19.74
C GLU A 838 17.96 -50.17 -20.72
N ASN A 839 18.47 -48.96 -20.47
CA ASN A 839 18.20 -47.77 -21.28
C ASN A 839 19.21 -47.58 -22.43
N HIS A 840 20.21 -48.46 -22.55
CA HIS A 840 21.29 -48.29 -23.51
C HIS A 840 20.92 -48.84 -24.90
N ARG A 841 21.20 -48.08 -25.96
CA ARG A 841 20.83 -48.42 -27.35
C ARG A 841 21.38 -49.77 -27.82
N ASN A 842 22.58 -50.12 -27.36
CA ASN A 842 23.27 -51.38 -27.69
C ASN A 842 23.19 -52.43 -26.54
N GLY A 843 22.29 -52.26 -25.57
CA GLY A 843 22.16 -53.15 -24.40
C GLY A 843 23.22 -52.98 -23.31
N GLY A 844 24.31 -52.26 -23.60
CA GLY A 844 25.31 -51.84 -22.61
C GLY A 844 26.58 -51.26 -23.22
N ILE A 845 27.60 -51.08 -22.39
CA ILE A 845 28.90 -50.50 -22.73
C ILE A 845 29.95 -51.60 -22.77
N THR A 846 30.63 -51.80 -23.91
CA THR A 846 31.72 -52.78 -24.01
C THR A 846 33.02 -52.25 -23.39
N ILE A 847 33.66 -53.06 -22.56
CA ILE A 847 34.97 -52.77 -21.98
C ILE A 847 36.06 -53.41 -22.84
N LEU A 848 37.02 -52.62 -23.30
CA LEU A 848 38.17 -53.09 -24.06
C LEU A 848 39.45 -52.73 -23.30
N ILE A 849 40.40 -53.66 -23.24
CA ILE A 849 41.70 -53.44 -22.60
C ILE A 849 42.76 -53.86 -23.61
N CYS A 850 43.27 -52.88 -24.35
CA CYS A 850 44.26 -53.10 -25.40
C CYS A 850 45.07 -51.82 -25.69
N ASP A 851 46.30 -52.02 -26.14
CA ASP A 851 47.23 -50.94 -26.49
C ASP A 851 46.96 -50.41 -27.89
N ARG A 852 45.86 -49.68 -28.02
CA ARG A 852 45.44 -48.99 -29.25
C ARG A 852 45.99 -47.57 -29.30
N ASN A 853 46.39 -47.11 -30.48
CA ASN A 853 46.74 -45.71 -30.64
C ASN A 853 45.49 -44.80 -30.53
N PRO A 854 45.62 -43.55 -30.03
CA PRO A 854 44.47 -42.69 -29.79
C PRO A 854 43.62 -42.42 -31.04
N HIS A 855 44.27 -42.10 -32.16
CA HIS A 855 43.61 -41.61 -33.38
C HIS A 855 43.58 -42.65 -34.50
N GLU A 856 43.82 -43.92 -34.19
CA GLU A 856 43.68 -45.00 -35.16
C GLU A 856 42.26 -45.03 -35.74
N LYS A 857 42.08 -45.50 -36.98
CA LYS A 857 40.75 -45.61 -37.60
C LYS A 857 39.88 -46.59 -36.81
N LEU A 858 38.61 -46.26 -36.58
CA LEU A 858 37.65 -47.19 -36.00
C LEU A 858 37.12 -48.12 -37.10
N THR A 859 37.13 -49.42 -36.85
CA THR A 859 36.74 -50.46 -37.81
C THR A 859 35.77 -51.46 -37.18
N GLY A 860 35.13 -52.28 -38.03
CA GLY A 860 34.24 -53.34 -37.57
C GLY A 860 33.00 -52.78 -36.85
N PRO A 861 32.66 -53.26 -35.64
CA PRO A 861 31.44 -52.83 -34.94
C PRO A 861 31.48 -51.36 -34.49
N TYR A 862 32.65 -50.72 -34.51
CA TYR A 862 32.84 -49.34 -34.07
C TYR A 862 33.03 -48.37 -35.24
N GLU A 863 32.98 -48.84 -36.48
CA GLU A 863 33.05 -47.97 -37.66
C GLU A 863 31.96 -46.89 -37.61
N GLY A 864 32.32 -45.64 -37.91
CA GLY A 864 31.40 -44.49 -37.86
C GLY A 864 31.02 -43.98 -36.45
N HIS A 865 31.54 -44.59 -35.39
CA HIS A 865 31.39 -44.05 -34.03
C HIS A 865 32.23 -42.76 -33.87
N LEU A 866 31.78 -41.88 -32.99
CA LEU A 866 32.56 -40.72 -32.59
C LEU A 866 33.74 -41.16 -31.72
N SER A 867 34.95 -40.99 -32.24
CA SER A 867 36.18 -41.18 -31.44
C SER A 867 36.30 -40.06 -30.41
N VAL A 868 36.31 -40.42 -29.12
CA VAL A 868 36.50 -39.50 -28.00
C VAL A 868 37.74 -39.91 -27.22
N VAL A 869 38.79 -39.10 -27.32
CA VAL A 869 40.12 -39.42 -26.79
C VAL A 869 40.40 -38.60 -25.54
N SER A 870 40.85 -39.26 -24.48
CA SER A 870 41.47 -38.58 -23.34
C SER A 870 42.98 -38.45 -23.55
N TYR A 871 43.57 -37.33 -23.14
CA TYR A 871 45.01 -37.23 -22.92
C TYR A 871 45.29 -36.77 -21.50
N ALA A 872 46.39 -37.27 -20.92
CA ALA A 872 46.83 -36.84 -19.61
C ALA A 872 47.48 -35.45 -19.72
N TRP A 873 46.91 -34.47 -19.02
CA TRP A 873 47.35 -33.08 -18.93
C TRP A 873 47.82 -32.73 -17.51
N ASP A 874 48.52 -31.61 -17.33
CA ASP A 874 49.03 -31.08 -16.06
C ASP A 874 48.20 -29.91 -15.52
N GLY A 875 48.00 -29.89 -14.20
CA GLY A 875 47.20 -28.88 -13.51
C GLY A 875 47.77 -27.47 -13.55
N ASN A 876 49.06 -27.30 -13.86
CA ASN A 876 49.72 -25.99 -13.89
C ASN A 876 50.50 -25.74 -15.19
N ALA A 877 50.14 -26.42 -16.29
CA ALA A 877 50.71 -26.18 -17.61
C ALA A 877 49.63 -25.79 -18.63
N LEU A 878 50.03 -25.06 -19.68
CA LEU A 878 49.22 -24.92 -20.89
C LEU A 878 49.12 -26.26 -21.62
N PRO A 879 48.13 -26.45 -22.51
CA PRO A 879 48.01 -27.69 -23.28
C PRO A 879 49.30 -27.99 -24.04
N GLY A 880 49.80 -29.22 -23.89
CA GLY A 880 51.05 -29.68 -24.51
C GLY A 880 52.26 -29.68 -23.58
N ASN A 881 52.23 -28.93 -22.46
CA ASN A 881 53.27 -28.92 -21.42
C ASN A 881 54.71 -28.91 -21.96
N GLU A 882 55.41 -30.05 -22.01
CA GLU A 882 56.78 -30.17 -22.54
C GLU A 882 56.92 -29.84 -24.04
N PHE A 883 55.81 -29.87 -24.78
CA PHE A 883 55.71 -29.39 -26.15
C PHE A 883 56.35 -28.01 -26.29
N TRP A 884 56.07 -27.10 -25.37
CA TRP A 884 56.58 -25.72 -25.44
C TRP A 884 58.10 -25.59 -25.24
N TRP A 885 58.79 -26.64 -24.80
CA TRP A 885 60.26 -26.75 -24.82
C TRP A 885 60.82 -27.42 -26.08
N GLY A 886 59.96 -27.83 -27.01
CA GLY A 886 60.34 -28.60 -28.20
C GLY A 886 60.47 -30.10 -27.96
N HIS A 887 60.05 -30.60 -26.79
CA HIS A 887 59.99 -32.04 -26.54
C HIS A 887 58.68 -32.60 -27.09
N LEU A 888 58.74 -33.26 -28.25
CA LEU A 888 57.55 -33.73 -28.96
C LEU A 888 57.13 -35.18 -28.60
N GLU A 889 57.94 -35.88 -27.81
CA GLU A 889 57.77 -37.32 -27.55
C GLU A 889 57.86 -37.74 -26.07
N SER A 890 57.94 -36.79 -25.14
CA SER A 890 58.28 -37.09 -23.73
C SER A 890 57.12 -37.66 -22.91
N SER A 891 55.87 -37.30 -23.20
CA SER A 891 54.70 -37.68 -22.39
C SER A 891 53.40 -37.66 -23.22
N SER A 892 52.24 -37.84 -22.56
CA SER A 892 50.93 -37.79 -23.22
C SER A 892 50.60 -36.38 -23.73
N ASP A 893 51.05 -35.35 -23.04
CA ASP A 893 50.82 -33.93 -23.35
C ASP A 893 51.40 -33.53 -24.72
N PRO A 894 52.71 -33.66 -24.97
CA PRO A 894 53.29 -33.30 -26.26
C PRO A 894 52.84 -34.24 -27.37
N ALA A 895 52.52 -35.50 -27.06
CA ALA A 895 51.97 -36.42 -28.06
C ALA A 895 50.60 -35.94 -28.56
N ALA A 896 49.73 -35.45 -27.67
CA ALA A 896 48.45 -34.83 -28.02
C ALA A 896 48.67 -33.52 -28.79
N ALA A 897 49.51 -32.62 -28.29
CA ALA A 897 49.83 -31.35 -28.96
C ALA A 897 50.53 -31.52 -30.31
N SER A 898 51.19 -32.67 -30.54
CA SER A 898 51.85 -32.99 -31.81
C SER A 898 50.97 -33.80 -32.78
N SER A 899 49.80 -34.24 -32.35
CA SER A 899 48.87 -35.00 -33.21
C SER A 899 47.55 -34.28 -33.46
N THR A 900 47.26 -33.22 -32.70
CA THR A 900 45.98 -32.52 -32.68
C THR A 900 46.15 -31.02 -32.46
N GLN A 901 45.06 -30.26 -32.54
CA GLN A 901 45.05 -28.81 -32.43
C GLN A 901 45.03 -28.30 -30.96
N VAL A 902 45.20 -29.16 -29.94
CA VAL A 902 45.02 -28.77 -28.52
C VAL A 902 45.89 -27.61 -28.05
N SER A 903 47.07 -27.42 -28.63
CA SER A 903 47.98 -26.30 -28.29
C SER A 903 47.41 -24.93 -28.67
N GLU A 904 46.45 -24.88 -29.61
CA GLU A 904 45.68 -23.69 -29.97
C GLU A 904 44.27 -23.73 -29.40
N LEU A 905 43.54 -24.83 -29.58
CA LEU A 905 42.10 -24.90 -29.26
C LEU A 905 41.82 -24.95 -27.76
N HIS A 906 42.65 -25.63 -26.97
CA HIS A 906 42.48 -25.72 -25.52
C HIS A 906 43.20 -24.59 -24.75
N ASN A 907 43.95 -23.74 -25.46
CA ASN A 907 44.76 -22.69 -24.86
C ASN A 907 43.95 -21.39 -24.79
N ALA A 908 43.54 -20.99 -23.58
CA ALA A 908 42.71 -19.81 -23.34
C ALA A 908 43.38 -18.48 -23.75
N HIS A 909 44.70 -18.45 -23.94
CA HIS A 909 45.41 -17.28 -24.49
C HIS A 909 45.30 -17.16 -26.01
N ILE A 910 44.88 -18.23 -26.70
CA ILE A 910 44.78 -18.31 -28.17
C ILE A 910 43.32 -18.42 -28.61
N ASN A 911 42.55 -19.30 -27.97
CA ASN A 911 41.14 -19.49 -28.24
C ASN A 911 40.28 -18.81 -27.15
N PRO A 912 39.68 -17.64 -27.43
CA PRO A 912 38.84 -16.94 -26.45
C PRO A 912 37.54 -17.70 -26.12
N GLY A 913 37.18 -18.73 -26.89
CA GLY A 913 36.06 -19.64 -26.58
C GLY A 913 36.33 -20.54 -25.36
N VAL A 914 37.59 -20.69 -24.95
CA VAL A 914 37.97 -21.41 -23.72
C VAL A 914 38.01 -20.43 -22.55
N CYS A 915 36.83 -20.11 -22.04
CA CYS A 915 36.63 -19.19 -20.93
C CYS A 915 35.49 -19.66 -20.02
N ALA A 916 35.38 -19.05 -18.84
CA ALA A 916 34.35 -19.34 -17.84
C ALA A 916 32.93 -19.16 -18.38
N ALA A 917 32.70 -18.15 -19.23
CA ALA A 917 31.38 -17.93 -19.84
C ALA A 917 30.92 -19.11 -20.73
N ASN A 918 31.86 -19.94 -21.22
CA ASN A 918 31.56 -21.14 -22.00
C ASN A 918 31.64 -22.44 -21.16
N LEU A 919 31.83 -22.34 -19.83
CA LEU A 919 31.97 -23.48 -18.94
C LEU A 919 30.77 -24.42 -19.02
N ARG A 920 31.08 -25.72 -19.13
CA ARG A 920 30.11 -26.80 -19.00
C ARG A 920 30.27 -27.51 -17.66
N VAL A 921 29.14 -27.68 -16.97
CA VAL A 921 29.07 -28.39 -15.70
C VAL A 921 28.62 -29.82 -15.97
N ALA A 922 29.48 -30.78 -15.68
CA ALA A 922 29.16 -32.20 -15.77
C ALA A 922 28.35 -32.63 -14.55
N THR A 923 27.12 -33.06 -14.81
CA THR A 923 26.17 -33.59 -13.82
C THR A 923 25.79 -35.03 -14.18
N VAL A 924 25.25 -35.78 -13.21
CA VAL A 924 24.75 -37.15 -13.45
C VAL A 924 23.74 -37.22 -14.61
N ASN A 925 23.01 -36.12 -14.88
CA ASN A 925 21.98 -36.04 -15.91
C ASN A 925 22.46 -35.44 -17.24
N GLY A 926 23.77 -35.21 -17.42
CA GLY A 926 24.36 -34.61 -18.62
C GLY A 926 25.10 -33.31 -18.35
N LEU A 927 25.52 -32.65 -19.44
CA LEU A 927 26.20 -31.35 -19.39
C LEU A 927 25.20 -30.20 -19.35
N LEU A 928 25.50 -29.20 -18.53
CA LEU A 928 24.75 -27.94 -18.45
C LEU A 928 25.69 -26.76 -18.67
N THR A 929 25.20 -25.65 -19.19
CA THR A 929 25.90 -24.36 -18.98
C THR A 929 25.95 -24.02 -17.49
N LEU A 930 26.91 -23.19 -17.08
CA LEU A 930 26.95 -22.67 -15.70
C LEU A 930 25.63 -22.00 -15.31
N GLU A 931 25.05 -21.19 -16.20
CA GLU A 931 23.77 -20.52 -15.98
C GLU A 931 22.61 -21.52 -15.81
N GLU A 932 22.54 -22.57 -16.63
CA GLU A 932 21.54 -23.63 -16.50
C GLU A 932 21.72 -24.42 -15.20
N TYR A 933 22.97 -24.64 -14.76
CA TYR A 933 23.24 -25.29 -13.48
C TYR A 933 22.77 -24.42 -12.31
N GLN A 934 23.17 -23.14 -12.27
CA GLN A 934 22.78 -22.18 -11.22
C GLN A 934 21.25 -22.08 -11.06
N ARG A 935 20.50 -22.07 -12.16
CA ARG A 935 19.01 -22.06 -12.15
C ARG A 935 18.39 -23.31 -11.54
N ARG A 936 19.08 -24.45 -11.56
CA ARG A 936 18.58 -25.73 -11.02
C ARG A 936 18.94 -25.94 -9.56
N VAL A 937 19.85 -25.15 -9.00
CA VAL A 937 20.24 -25.28 -7.59
C VAL A 937 19.09 -24.79 -6.70
N PRO A 938 18.45 -25.66 -5.91
CA PRO A 938 17.31 -25.27 -5.09
C PRO A 938 17.74 -24.26 -4.02
N HIS A 939 16.90 -23.24 -3.78
CA HIS A 939 17.02 -22.36 -2.61
C HIS A 939 16.47 -23.10 -1.39
N ASP A 940 17.35 -23.80 -0.67
CA ASP A 940 17.05 -24.29 0.68
C ASP A 940 17.67 -23.31 1.67
N GLU A 941 16.88 -22.88 2.64
CA GLU A 941 17.24 -21.85 3.63
C GLU A 941 17.74 -22.43 4.97
N ASP A 942 17.78 -23.76 5.11
CA ASP A 942 17.94 -24.42 6.43
C ASP A 942 19.40 -24.68 6.87
N ASP A 943 20.40 -24.49 6.00
CA ASP A 943 21.82 -24.67 6.32
C ASP A 943 22.63 -23.43 5.90
N GLU A 944 23.13 -22.67 6.88
CA GLU A 944 23.80 -21.38 6.67
C GLU A 944 25.08 -21.50 5.81
N ASP A 945 25.87 -22.57 5.98
CA ASP A 945 27.07 -22.84 5.18
C ASP A 945 26.71 -23.19 3.73
N LEU A 946 25.61 -23.93 3.55
CA LEU A 946 25.07 -24.26 2.23
C LEU A 946 24.49 -23.02 1.55
N VAL A 947 23.82 -22.13 2.30
CA VAL A 947 23.28 -20.86 1.81
C VAL A 947 24.40 -19.94 1.33
N GLU A 948 25.49 -19.79 2.09
CA GLU A 948 26.63 -18.95 1.66
C GLU A 948 27.31 -19.53 0.41
N THR A 949 27.50 -20.86 0.37
CA THR A 949 28.03 -21.55 -0.82
C THR A 949 27.15 -21.34 -2.04
N LYS A 950 25.82 -21.47 -1.90
CA LYS A 950 24.86 -21.23 -2.99
C LYS A 950 24.84 -19.77 -3.42
N ARG A 951 24.92 -18.82 -2.49
CA ARG A 951 25.02 -17.40 -2.81
C ARG A 951 26.28 -17.10 -3.62
N CYS A 952 27.43 -17.64 -3.22
CA CYS A 952 28.68 -17.48 -3.97
C CYS A 952 28.62 -18.15 -5.35
N LEU A 953 27.86 -19.25 -5.49
CA LEU A 953 27.64 -19.92 -6.76
C LEU A 953 26.74 -19.09 -7.70
N ILE A 954 25.77 -18.33 -7.17
CA ILE A 954 24.80 -17.54 -7.94
C ILE A 954 25.31 -16.12 -8.23
N SER A 955 26.16 -15.57 -7.36
CA SER A 955 26.81 -14.26 -7.52
C SER A 955 27.90 -14.29 -8.57
#